data_AF-A0A6V8MKT0-F1
#
_entry.id   AF-A0A6V8MKT0-F1
#
_cell.length_a   1.000
_cell.length_b   1.000
_cell.length_c   1.000
_cell.angle_alpha   90.00
_cell.angle_beta   90.00
_cell.angle_gamma   90.00
#
_symmetry.space_group_name_H-M   'P 1'
#
loop_
_entity.id
_entity.type
_entity.pdbx_description
1 polymer ?
#
loop_
_entity_poly.entity_id
_entity_poly.type
_entity_poly.pdbx_seq_one_letter_code
_entity_poly.pdbx_strand_id
1 'polypeptide(L)'
;MTWKTICAEGLAAGLAVVWALGAAPGSAMNLPKTGQNLCYNAAGSVIPCPGTGQDGELQAGTPWPTPRFTDNLNGTVTDNLTGLVWLKDANCVELQPAAGITWSAALGAANTLRSGRCGLSDASAAGEWRLPNVNELESLIDLSQYYHPLPPGNPFLNVQWGYWTSTTLAAFPGNAEWVAFDNGGARGSVKSNLSYLWPVRGSGVNIARTGETSCWDGSGAVIPCAGTGQDADKRAGVAWPVPRFVDAGIGTVADRLTGLIWMKNADCFGSTASQDAALSEVKTVASGVCGVQDGSRRGDWRLPNRKELRSLLNYSQADGGVWLTSQGFANAYNAYYWSSDSYPNVVDLNWLPAGADPNLGDKWLVRSLGGTVLSSWVDAITPPEIKHLIPVRDKLQPALSWPAPAPIAVGTALGPAQLNASASVPGSFSYTPGTGSLLSAGANQQLSVTFTPNDRDNYGTATRSVSLTVTGGARITLSGLSANYDGTPKAASASTVPPGKPVQITYNGSSSAPRNAGSYAVLASILDPAFPGAASGELVIAPAALSVTALPQSKGFGSLDPILAYQYSGLVPADSAQVFSGALSRARGEAPGSYGITQGTLSAGGNYSISFVAALFTIDPVFSVTPSAGPGGSLVPGAPQSVRLNETASFDVTPAASYRTLAAAGCGGTFAAERFTTAAVSADCSVTAQFGLIGDLNGDSRIDISDAMRALMIAVRAATATAEEGIRGDVGPLSNGQPHQDGRIDIADALLILKKAIGMPVW
;
A
#
# COMPACT_ATOMS: atom_id res chain seq x y z
N MET A 1 5.73 -49.41 -58.71
CA MET A 1 4.98 -49.14 -59.96
C MET A 1 4.96 -47.63 -60.22
N THR A 2 4.60 -47.17 -61.42
CA THR A 2 4.99 -45.85 -61.95
C THR A 2 3.87 -44.79 -62.00
N TRP A 3 4.27 -43.57 -61.65
CA TRP A 3 3.79 -42.22 -62.01
C TRP A 3 2.67 -42.01 -63.07
N LYS A 4 1.82 -40.99 -62.78
CA LYS A 4 1.13 -40.02 -63.71
C LYS A 4 -0.01 -40.51 -64.63
N THR A 5 -1.03 -39.70 -65.03
CA THR A 5 -1.50 -38.34 -64.60
C THR A 5 -3.04 -38.37 -64.29
N ILE A 6 -4.03 -37.50 -64.61
CA ILE A 6 -4.28 -36.29 -65.46
C ILE A 6 -5.19 -35.29 -64.66
N CYS A 7 -5.39 -34.05 -65.16
CA CYS A 7 -6.24 -32.95 -64.66
C CYS A 7 -7.78 -33.19 -64.83
N ALA A 8 -8.74 -32.30 -64.50
CA ALA A 8 -8.73 -30.87 -64.13
C ALA A 8 -9.97 -30.41 -63.31
N GLU A 9 -9.88 -29.19 -62.75
CA GLU A 9 -10.91 -28.13 -62.46
C GLU A 9 -12.42 -28.46 -62.27
N GLY A 10 -13.16 -27.85 -61.33
CA GLY A 10 -12.79 -26.81 -60.36
C GLY A 10 -13.99 -26.23 -59.56
N LEU A 11 -13.74 -25.16 -58.78
CA LEU A 11 -14.70 -24.24 -58.12
C LEU A 11 -15.86 -24.82 -57.26
N ALA A 12 -15.65 -24.85 -55.94
CA ALA A 12 -16.72 -24.68 -54.93
C ALA A 12 -16.14 -24.00 -53.67
N ALA A 13 -16.95 -23.19 -52.96
CA ALA A 13 -16.50 -22.50 -51.75
C ALA A 13 -16.51 -23.42 -50.53
N GLY A 14 -15.47 -23.34 -49.69
CA GLY A 14 -15.35 -24.05 -48.42
C GLY A 14 -14.96 -23.08 -47.29
N LEU A 15 -15.60 -23.22 -46.12
CA LEU A 15 -15.32 -22.37 -44.97
C LEU A 15 -13.87 -22.52 -44.51
N ALA A 16 -13.23 -21.38 -44.20
CA ALA A 16 -12.00 -21.38 -43.42
C ALA A 16 -12.32 -21.79 -41.97
N VAL A 17 -12.35 -23.10 -41.71
CA VAL A 17 -12.28 -23.64 -40.35
C VAL A 17 -10.90 -23.29 -39.81
N VAL A 18 -10.84 -22.17 -39.10
CA VAL A 18 -9.68 -21.80 -38.30
C VAL A 18 -9.53 -22.87 -37.23
N TRP A 19 -8.59 -23.79 -37.44
CA TRP A 19 -8.06 -24.60 -36.36
C TRP A 19 -7.48 -23.63 -35.33
N ALA A 20 -8.18 -23.50 -34.21
CA ALA A 20 -7.69 -22.72 -33.09
C ALA A 20 -6.30 -23.23 -32.74
N LEU A 21 -5.30 -22.34 -32.77
CA LEU A 21 -3.94 -22.65 -32.38
C LEU A 21 -3.99 -23.31 -31.00
N GLY A 22 -3.60 -24.59 -30.93
CA GLY A 22 -3.54 -25.31 -29.67
C GLY A 22 -2.69 -24.49 -28.71
N ALA A 23 -3.25 -24.19 -27.53
CA ALA A 23 -2.62 -23.29 -26.58
C ALA A 23 -1.17 -23.71 -26.34
N ALA A 24 -0.25 -22.75 -26.39
CA ALA A 24 1.12 -23.00 -25.94
C ALA A 24 1.06 -23.64 -24.54
N PRO A 25 1.85 -24.68 -24.26
CA PRO A 25 1.73 -25.44 -23.02
C PRO A 25 1.84 -24.47 -21.85
N GLY A 26 0.74 -24.32 -21.11
CA GLY A 26 0.64 -23.35 -20.04
C GLY A 26 1.77 -23.56 -19.04
N SER A 27 2.47 -22.49 -18.68
CA SER A 27 3.47 -22.52 -17.62
C SER A 27 2.84 -23.13 -16.37
N ALA A 28 3.52 -24.10 -15.76
CA ALA A 28 3.04 -24.71 -14.53
C ALA A 28 2.78 -23.64 -13.46
N MET A 29 1.72 -23.83 -12.69
CA MET A 29 1.42 -23.01 -11.53
C MET A 29 2.47 -23.29 -10.47
N ASN A 30 3.22 -22.25 -10.10
CA ASN A 30 4.16 -22.36 -9.00
C ASN A 30 3.39 -22.17 -7.68
N LEU A 31 3.33 -23.23 -6.86
CA LEU A 31 2.79 -23.14 -5.52
C LEU A 31 3.69 -22.22 -4.67
N PRO A 32 3.14 -21.41 -3.76
CA PRO A 32 3.94 -20.51 -2.94
C PRO A 32 4.60 -21.20 -1.76
N LYS A 33 5.69 -20.63 -1.24
CA LYS A 33 6.31 -21.07 0.00
C LYS A 33 5.30 -21.14 1.16
N THR A 34 5.59 -22.04 2.10
CA THR A 34 4.85 -22.25 3.36
C THR A 34 4.89 -21.02 4.26
N GLY A 35 6.04 -20.33 4.27
CA GLY A 35 6.44 -19.32 5.24
C GLY A 35 7.55 -19.81 6.18
N GLN A 36 7.72 -21.14 6.29
CA GLN A 36 8.70 -21.76 7.17
C GLN A 36 10.14 -21.45 6.76
N ASN A 37 10.96 -21.10 7.76
CA ASN A 37 12.36 -20.70 7.62
C ASN A 37 13.24 -21.18 8.80
N LEU A 38 12.65 -21.95 9.71
CA LEU A 38 13.29 -22.59 10.87
C LEU A 38 12.97 -24.09 10.83
N CYS A 39 13.86 -24.87 11.42
CA CYS A 39 13.76 -26.32 11.51
C CYS A 39 13.70 -26.72 12.99
N TYR A 40 13.00 -27.82 13.30
CA TYR A 40 12.67 -28.24 14.66
C TYR A 40 12.98 -29.73 14.86
N ASN A 41 13.36 -30.13 16.08
CA ASN A 41 13.44 -31.55 16.43
C ASN A 41 12.06 -32.10 16.85
N ALA A 42 11.93 -33.40 17.10
CA ALA A 42 10.70 -34.02 17.61
C ALA A 42 10.22 -33.51 19.00
N ALA A 43 11.03 -32.70 19.70
CA ALA A 43 10.62 -31.97 20.91
C ALA A 43 10.17 -30.53 20.60
N GLY A 44 10.06 -30.15 19.32
CA GLY A 44 9.66 -28.83 18.82
C GLY A 44 10.62 -27.70 19.16
N SER A 45 11.86 -28.03 19.52
CA SER A 45 12.94 -27.06 19.74
C SER A 45 13.67 -26.75 18.43
N VAL A 46 14.00 -25.48 18.20
CA VAL A 46 14.72 -25.03 16.99
C VAL A 46 16.09 -25.70 16.89
N ILE A 47 16.42 -26.22 15.70
CA ILE A 47 17.70 -26.84 15.35
C ILE A 47 18.29 -26.22 14.07
N PRO A 48 19.60 -26.38 13.80
CA PRO A 48 20.19 -26.01 12.52
C PRO A 48 19.54 -26.77 11.37
N CYS A 49 19.01 -26.05 10.38
CA CYS A 49 18.35 -26.64 9.21
C CYS A 49 19.20 -27.55 8.30
N PRO A 50 20.52 -27.33 8.06
CA PRO A 50 21.26 -28.08 7.04
C PRO A 50 21.26 -29.61 7.24
N GLY A 51 20.77 -30.35 6.25
CA GLY A 51 20.66 -31.81 6.24
C GLY A 51 19.36 -32.37 6.84
N THR A 52 18.50 -31.54 7.42
CA THR A 52 17.22 -31.97 8.03
C THR A 52 16.23 -32.48 6.97
N GLY A 53 16.14 -31.81 5.81
CA GLY A 53 15.11 -32.04 4.80
C GLY A 53 13.74 -31.47 5.17
N GLN A 54 13.65 -30.62 6.20
CA GLN A 54 12.42 -29.91 6.58
C GLN A 54 12.19 -28.71 5.66
N ASP A 55 10.96 -28.20 5.57
CA ASP A 55 10.65 -27.05 4.71
C ASP A 55 11.32 -25.75 5.20
N GLY A 56 11.78 -25.66 6.46
CA GLY A 56 12.69 -24.59 6.88
C GLY A 56 14.04 -24.57 6.15
N GLU A 57 14.54 -25.74 5.72
CA GLU A 57 15.75 -25.90 4.89
C GLU A 57 15.41 -25.76 3.40
N LEU A 58 14.43 -26.54 2.93
CA LEU A 58 14.07 -26.66 1.52
C LEU A 58 13.35 -25.42 0.99
N GLN A 59 12.45 -24.89 1.82
CA GLN A 59 11.57 -23.75 1.58
C GLN A 59 10.93 -23.82 0.18
N ALA A 60 10.27 -24.92 -0.14
CA ALA A 60 9.85 -25.23 -1.50
C ALA A 60 8.70 -24.33 -1.99
N GLY A 61 8.70 -24.04 -3.29
CA GLY A 61 7.74 -23.14 -3.93
C GLY A 61 8.21 -21.69 -4.10
N THR A 62 7.34 -20.86 -4.68
CA THR A 62 7.63 -19.46 -5.03
C THR A 62 7.84 -18.58 -3.79
N PRO A 63 8.97 -17.86 -3.69
CA PRO A 63 9.18 -16.84 -2.68
C PRO A 63 8.05 -15.79 -2.70
N TRP A 64 7.59 -15.37 -1.53
CA TRP A 64 6.58 -14.32 -1.45
C TRP A 64 7.15 -12.97 -1.90
N PRO A 65 6.36 -12.12 -2.59
CA PRO A 65 6.75 -10.75 -2.87
C PRO A 65 7.00 -9.95 -1.59
N THR A 66 7.87 -8.94 -1.71
CA THR A 66 8.13 -7.96 -0.64
C THR A 66 7.69 -6.57 -1.14
N PRO A 67 6.62 -5.96 -0.60
CA PRO A 67 5.73 -6.48 0.44
C PRO A 67 4.79 -7.59 -0.10
N ARG A 68 4.32 -8.48 0.79
CA ARG A 68 3.35 -9.53 0.44
C ARG A 68 1.94 -8.96 0.23
N PHE A 69 1.59 -7.94 1.01
CA PHE A 69 0.29 -7.28 0.96
C PHE A 69 0.46 -5.78 0.70
N THR A 70 -0.41 -5.21 -0.13
CA THR A 70 -0.50 -3.77 -0.39
C THR A 70 -1.82 -3.26 0.20
N ASP A 71 -1.76 -2.36 1.18
CA ASP A 71 -2.92 -1.60 1.63
C ASP A 71 -3.27 -0.55 0.56
N ASN A 72 -4.46 -0.64 -0.01
CA ASN A 72 -4.89 0.26 -1.08
C ASN A 72 -5.50 1.58 -0.53
N LEU A 73 -5.48 1.77 0.80
CA LEU A 73 -5.99 2.96 1.52
C LEU A 73 -7.49 3.27 1.30
N ASN A 74 -8.24 2.32 0.72
CA ASN A 74 -9.65 2.45 0.34
C ASN A 74 -10.54 1.34 0.95
N GLY A 75 -10.11 0.76 2.07
CA GLY A 75 -10.76 -0.38 2.73
C GLY A 75 -10.41 -1.76 2.14
N THR A 76 -9.57 -1.83 1.10
CA THR A 76 -9.12 -3.10 0.51
C THR A 76 -7.61 -3.33 0.65
N VAL A 77 -7.22 -4.61 0.61
CA VAL A 77 -5.83 -5.06 0.61
C VAL A 77 -5.58 -5.95 -0.60
N THR A 78 -4.59 -5.62 -1.41
CA THR A 78 -4.12 -6.48 -2.51
C THR A 78 -3.11 -7.49 -1.97
N ASP A 79 -3.34 -8.78 -2.22
CA ASP A 79 -2.32 -9.82 -2.05
C ASP A 79 -1.45 -9.89 -3.31
N ASN A 80 -0.19 -9.47 -3.18
CA ASN A 80 0.74 -9.34 -4.30
C ASN A 80 1.23 -10.70 -4.84
N LEU A 81 1.08 -11.80 -4.08
CA LEU A 81 1.41 -13.15 -4.55
C LEU A 81 0.32 -13.71 -5.47
N THR A 82 -0.94 -13.47 -5.11
CA THR A 82 -2.10 -14.16 -5.70
C THR A 82 -2.90 -13.27 -6.64
N GLY A 83 -2.75 -11.95 -6.55
CA GLY A 83 -3.56 -10.97 -7.28
C GLY A 83 -5.01 -10.86 -6.77
N LEU A 84 -5.32 -11.46 -5.61
CA LEU A 84 -6.62 -11.32 -4.96
C LEU A 84 -6.70 -10.01 -4.17
N VAL A 85 -7.90 -9.44 -4.11
CA VAL A 85 -8.21 -8.24 -3.33
C VAL A 85 -9.16 -8.63 -2.21
N TRP A 86 -8.73 -8.39 -0.98
CA TRP A 86 -9.40 -8.77 0.26
C TRP A 86 -10.01 -7.55 0.94
N LEU A 87 -11.11 -7.74 1.69
CA LEU A 87 -11.62 -6.71 2.60
C LEU A 87 -10.61 -6.51 3.74
N LYS A 88 -10.26 -5.25 4.06
CA LYS A 88 -9.27 -4.94 5.08
C LYS A 88 -9.76 -5.24 6.51
N ASP A 89 -11.03 -4.98 6.78
CA ASP A 89 -11.70 -5.40 8.01
C ASP A 89 -12.21 -6.84 7.88
N ALA A 90 -11.46 -7.77 8.46
CA ALA A 90 -11.74 -9.19 8.43
C ALA A 90 -12.90 -9.60 9.36
N ASN A 91 -13.55 -8.67 10.08
CA ASN A 91 -14.78 -8.93 10.83
C ASN A 91 -15.75 -7.74 10.77
N CYS A 92 -16.03 -7.24 9.56
CA CYS A 92 -16.95 -6.13 9.38
C CYS A 92 -18.38 -6.45 9.89
N VAL A 93 -18.78 -5.73 10.93
CA VAL A 93 -20.09 -5.87 11.61
C VAL A 93 -21.31 -5.45 10.77
N GLU A 94 -21.11 -4.83 9.60
CA GLU A 94 -22.20 -4.60 8.63
C GLU A 94 -22.59 -5.86 7.85
N LEU A 95 -21.73 -6.88 7.81
CA LEU A 95 -21.95 -8.12 7.04
C LEU A 95 -22.39 -9.31 7.91
N GLN A 96 -22.06 -9.29 9.21
CA GLN A 96 -22.35 -10.40 10.12
C GLN A 96 -22.58 -9.94 11.57
N PRO A 97 -23.41 -10.66 12.35
CA PRO A 97 -23.47 -10.50 13.79
C PRO A 97 -22.11 -10.77 14.45
N ALA A 98 -21.87 -10.14 15.61
CA ALA A 98 -20.65 -10.36 16.40
C ALA A 98 -20.44 -11.82 16.86
N ALA A 99 -21.51 -12.64 16.87
CA ALA A 99 -21.46 -14.08 17.17
C ALA A 99 -21.16 -14.95 15.92
N GLY A 100 -20.90 -14.35 14.76
CA GLY A 100 -20.75 -15.04 13.48
C GLY A 100 -22.06 -15.24 12.73
N ILE A 101 -21.96 -15.96 11.60
CA ILE A 101 -23.00 -16.16 10.59
C ILE A 101 -23.07 -17.63 10.14
N THR A 102 -24.22 -18.09 9.66
CA THR A 102 -24.36 -19.42 9.04
C THR A 102 -23.81 -19.44 7.62
N TRP A 103 -23.35 -20.60 7.14
CA TRP A 103 -22.65 -20.70 5.85
C TRP A 103 -23.44 -20.15 4.66
N SER A 104 -24.73 -20.50 4.57
CA SER A 104 -25.62 -20.03 3.49
C SER A 104 -25.81 -18.50 3.53
N ALA A 105 -25.91 -17.92 4.73
CA ALA A 105 -26.00 -16.48 4.90
C ALA A 105 -24.66 -15.77 4.62
N ALA A 106 -23.52 -16.42 4.88
CA ALA A 106 -22.18 -15.89 4.56
C ALA A 106 -21.97 -15.70 3.05
N LEU A 107 -22.39 -16.69 2.24
CA LEU A 107 -22.38 -16.61 0.77
C LEU A 107 -23.16 -15.39 0.27
N GLY A 108 -24.39 -15.22 0.77
CA GLY A 108 -25.24 -14.08 0.43
C GLY A 108 -24.67 -12.74 0.89
N ALA A 109 -24.24 -12.64 2.14
CA ALA A 109 -23.71 -11.41 2.73
C ALA A 109 -22.48 -10.88 1.98
N ALA A 110 -21.50 -11.75 1.69
CA ALA A 110 -20.32 -11.39 0.90
C ALA A 110 -20.70 -10.82 -0.48
N ASN A 111 -21.71 -11.38 -1.14
CA ASN A 111 -22.21 -10.92 -2.44
C ASN A 111 -22.96 -9.57 -2.37
N THR A 112 -23.31 -9.05 -1.18
CA THR A 112 -23.95 -7.72 -1.00
C THR A 112 -22.97 -6.58 -0.71
N LEU A 113 -21.71 -6.90 -0.41
CA LEU A 113 -20.65 -5.93 -0.13
C LEU A 113 -20.39 -5.02 -1.35
N ARG A 114 -20.09 -3.76 -1.06
CA ARG A 114 -19.86 -2.67 -2.04
C ARG A 114 -19.21 -1.48 -1.35
N SER A 115 -18.67 -0.56 -2.14
CA SER A 115 -18.18 0.75 -1.69
C SER A 115 -19.25 1.50 -0.86
N GLY A 116 -18.81 2.18 0.20
CA GLY A 116 -19.68 2.84 1.18
C GLY A 116 -20.13 1.94 2.35
N ARG A 117 -19.58 0.72 2.47
CA ARG A 117 -19.74 -0.20 3.62
C ARG A 117 -18.40 -0.77 4.04
N CYS A 118 -18.25 -1.19 5.30
CA CYS A 118 -17.02 -1.82 5.83
C CYS A 118 -15.74 -0.99 5.62
N GLY A 119 -15.86 0.34 5.60
CA GLY A 119 -14.75 1.24 5.28
C GLY A 119 -14.31 1.24 3.81
N LEU A 120 -15.03 0.57 2.91
CA LEU A 120 -14.73 0.57 1.47
C LEU A 120 -15.01 1.94 0.83
N SER A 121 -14.04 2.41 0.06
CA SER A 121 -14.13 3.55 -0.86
C SER A 121 -13.56 3.22 -2.24
N ASP A 122 -13.50 1.93 -2.59
CA ASP A 122 -12.90 1.36 -3.80
C ASP A 122 -13.81 1.39 -5.04
N ALA A 123 -14.97 2.04 -4.95
CA ALA A 123 -16.04 2.09 -5.95
C ALA A 123 -16.67 0.72 -6.34
N SER A 124 -16.39 -0.36 -5.59
CA SER A 124 -16.94 -1.69 -5.89
C SER A 124 -18.46 -1.78 -5.76
N ALA A 125 -19.05 -2.68 -6.54
CA ALA A 125 -20.48 -2.96 -6.60
C ALA A 125 -20.86 -4.30 -5.96
N ALA A 126 -22.14 -4.44 -5.59
CA ALA A 126 -22.68 -5.72 -5.12
C ALA A 126 -22.62 -6.77 -6.25
N GLY A 127 -22.17 -7.98 -5.92
CA GLY A 127 -21.87 -9.06 -6.86
C GLY A 127 -20.41 -9.15 -7.32
N GLU A 128 -19.55 -8.15 -7.05
CA GLU A 128 -18.11 -8.23 -7.32
C GLU A 128 -17.34 -8.95 -6.21
N TRP A 129 -17.85 -8.88 -4.99
CA TRP A 129 -17.33 -9.56 -3.80
C TRP A 129 -17.99 -10.93 -3.60
N ARG A 130 -17.23 -11.86 -3.02
CA ARG A 130 -17.68 -13.24 -2.74
C ARG A 130 -16.93 -13.82 -1.55
N LEU A 131 -17.40 -14.97 -1.06
CA LEU A 131 -16.66 -15.79 -0.12
C LEU A 131 -15.49 -16.49 -0.87
N PRO A 132 -14.27 -16.56 -0.32
CA PRO A 132 -13.15 -17.28 -0.92
C PRO A 132 -13.43 -18.78 -0.93
N ASN A 133 -12.89 -19.51 -1.90
CA ASN A 133 -12.81 -20.97 -1.78
C ASN A 133 -11.66 -21.37 -0.82
N VAL A 134 -11.61 -22.65 -0.44
CA VAL A 134 -10.63 -23.13 0.54
C VAL A 134 -9.18 -22.89 0.11
N ASN A 135 -8.85 -23.09 -1.17
CA ASN A 135 -7.50 -22.83 -1.70
C ASN A 135 -7.14 -21.33 -1.66
N GLU A 136 -8.11 -20.44 -1.87
CA GLU A 136 -7.92 -18.99 -1.80
C GLU A 136 -7.68 -18.51 -0.37
N LEU A 137 -8.51 -18.94 0.57
CA LEU A 137 -8.38 -18.55 1.98
C LEU A 137 -7.10 -19.10 2.61
N GLU A 138 -6.68 -20.32 2.24
CA GLU A 138 -5.42 -20.91 2.68
C GLU A 138 -4.17 -20.25 2.07
N SER A 139 -4.30 -19.52 0.96
CA SER A 139 -3.15 -18.82 0.34
C SER A 139 -2.58 -17.69 1.21
N LEU A 140 -3.38 -17.18 2.15
CA LEU A 140 -2.97 -16.20 3.16
C LEU A 140 -2.05 -16.79 4.24
N ILE A 141 -2.06 -18.12 4.42
CA ILE A 141 -1.47 -18.79 5.58
C ILE A 141 0.06 -18.77 5.55
N ASP A 142 0.62 -18.28 6.65
CA ASP A 142 2.03 -18.40 7.02
C ASP A 142 2.21 -19.52 8.06
N LEU A 143 2.90 -20.60 7.68
CA LEU A 143 3.16 -21.77 8.52
C LEU A 143 4.40 -21.62 9.42
N SER A 144 5.02 -20.43 9.46
CA SER A 144 6.00 -20.06 10.49
C SER A 144 5.38 -19.43 11.74
N GLN A 145 4.10 -19.01 11.66
CA GLN A 145 3.43 -18.25 12.70
C GLN A 145 2.49 -19.14 13.53
N TYR A 146 2.42 -18.87 14.84
CA TYR A 146 1.57 -19.57 15.81
C TYR A 146 0.55 -18.60 16.41
N TYR A 147 -0.74 -18.91 16.28
CA TYR A 147 -1.88 -18.02 16.57
C TYR A 147 -1.86 -16.74 15.73
N HIS A 148 -2.83 -16.60 14.82
CA HIS A 148 -2.81 -15.68 13.66
C HIS A 148 -1.75 -16.06 12.61
N PRO A 149 -2.01 -17.07 11.75
CA PRO A 149 -1.08 -17.52 10.71
C PRO A 149 -1.07 -16.58 9.50
N LEU A 150 -0.85 -15.28 9.72
CA LEU A 150 -0.70 -14.26 8.70
C LEU A 150 0.73 -13.69 8.75
N PRO A 151 1.37 -13.42 7.60
CA PRO A 151 2.70 -12.82 7.56
C PRO A 151 2.83 -11.58 8.46
N PRO A 152 3.89 -11.46 9.28
CA PRO A 152 4.08 -10.33 10.18
C PRO A 152 4.03 -8.97 9.46
N GLY A 153 3.37 -7.99 10.09
CA GLY A 153 3.19 -6.64 9.50
C GLY A 153 2.13 -6.56 8.39
N ASN A 154 1.26 -7.57 8.25
CA ASN A 154 0.11 -7.49 7.36
C ASN A 154 -0.87 -6.36 7.78
N PRO A 155 -1.59 -5.72 6.82
CA PRO A 155 -2.43 -4.56 7.09
C PRO A 155 -3.88 -4.89 7.51
N PHE A 156 -4.19 -6.17 7.81
CA PHE A 156 -5.55 -6.60 8.09
C PHE A 156 -6.01 -6.23 9.51
N LEU A 157 -7.31 -5.98 9.67
CA LEU A 157 -7.95 -5.57 10.91
C LEU A 157 -8.95 -6.64 11.37
N ASN A 158 -9.15 -6.76 12.69
CA ASN A 158 -10.17 -7.61 13.32
C ASN A 158 -10.16 -9.09 12.90
N VAL A 159 -8.99 -9.65 12.55
CA VAL A 159 -8.84 -11.06 12.16
C VAL A 159 -9.34 -12.00 13.27
N GLN A 160 -10.12 -12.99 12.90
CA GLN A 160 -10.76 -13.97 13.79
C GLN A 160 -10.06 -15.33 13.74
N TRP A 161 -10.41 -16.21 14.68
CA TRP A 161 -9.85 -17.56 14.82
C TRP A 161 -10.22 -18.55 13.70
N GLY A 162 -11.02 -18.16 12.72
CA GLY A 162 -11.21 -18.88 11.46
C GLY A 162 -12.48 -18.51 10.71
N TYR A 163 -12.54 -18.91 9.44
CA TYR A 163 -13.49 -18.37 8.46
C TYR A 163 -14.12 -19.44 7.55
N TRP A 164 -15.40 -19.23 7.21
CA TRP A 164 -16.10 -19.99 6.18
C TRP A 164 -15.46 -19.79 4.80
N THR A 165 -15.45 -20.85 4.00
CA THR A 165 -15.14 -20.80 2.57
C THR A 165 -16.40 -21.08 1.74
N SER A 166 -16.38 -20.84 0.43
CA SER A 166 -17.45 -21.22 -0.50
C SER A 166 -17.45 -22.71 -0.89
N THR A 167 -16.48 -23.50 -0.41
CA THR A 167 -16.27 -24.91 -0.78
C THR A 167 -17.12 -25.84 0.11
N THR A 168 -17.85 -26.80 -0.49
CA THR A 168 -18.61 -27.83 0.23
C THR A 168 -17.76 -29.07 0.51
N LEU A 169 -17.95 -29.70 1.67
CA LEU A 169 -17.31 -31.00 1.96
C LEU A 169 -18.04 -32.12 1.22
N ALA A 170 -17.51 -32.57 0.08
CA ALA A 170 -18.15 -33.63 -0.74
C ALA A 170 -18.40 -34.97 0.00
N ALA A 171 -17.59 -35.32 1.00
CA ALA A 171 -17.81 -36.51 1.82
C ALA A 171 -19.04 -36.40 2.75
N PHE A 172 -19.43 -35.19 3.14
CA PHE A 172 -20.57 -34.91 4.01
C PHE A 172 -21.22 -33.57 3.59
N PRO A 173 -22.02 -33.50 2.51
CA PRO A 173 -22.36 -32.22 1.87
C PRO A 173 -23.25 -31.25 2.67
N GLY A 174 -23.79 -31.67 3.83
CA GLY A 174 -24.38 -30.77 4.84
C GLY A 174 -23.35 -29.95 5.61
N ASN A 175 -22.06 -30.22 5.41
CA ASN A 175 -20.93 -29.48 5.97
C ASN A 175 -20.22 -28.67 4.88
N ALA A 176 -19.57 -27.57 5.28
CA ALA A 176 -18.71 -26.77 4.42
C ALA A 176 -17.25 -26.79 4.93
N GLU A 177 -16.32 -26.45 4.04
CA GLU A 177 -14.93 -26.19 4.39
C GLU A 177 -14.81 -24.87 5.15
N TRP A 178 -14.12 -24.93 6.28
CA TRP A 178 -13.83 -23.81 7.16
C TRP A 178 -12.34 -23.82 7.51
N VAL A 179 -11.66 -22.68 7.41
CA VAL A 179 -10.21 -22.57 7.64
C VAL A 179 -9.94 -21.91 8.98
N ALA A 180 -9.22 -22.63 9.83
CA ALA A 180 -8.82 -22.20 11.16
C ALA A 180 -7.60 -21.26 11.12
N PHE A 181 -7.65 -20.16 11.88
CA PHE A 181 -6.60 -19.14 11.99
C PHE A 181 -5.86 -19.22 13.36
N ASP A 182 -5.89 -20.39 13.97
CA ASP A 182 -5.05 -20.82 15.11
C ASP A 182 -3.87 -21.70 14.64
N ASN A 183 -4.14 -22.65 13.72
CA ASN A 183 -3.23 -23.68 13.18
C ASN A 183 -3.23 -23.78 11.63
N GLY A 184 -3.96 -22.90 10.95
CA GLY A 184 -4.07 -22.88 9.49
C GLY A 184 -4.87 -24.06 8.89
N GLY A 185 -5.59 -24.85 9.68
CA GLY A 185 -6.24 -26.10 9.26
C GLY A 185 -7.62 -25.90 8.62
N ALA A 186 -7.83 -26.44 7.42
CA ALA A 186 -9.18 -26.62 6.89
C ALA A 186 -9.87 -27.83 7.56
N ARG A 187 -11.02 -27.57 8.19
CA ARG A 187 -11.86 -28.54 8.88
C ARG A 187 -13.31 -28.45 8.36
N GLY A 188 -14.05 -29.54 8.44
CA GLY A 188 -15.45 -29.58 8.03
C GLY A 188 -16.36 -29.15 9.18
N SER A 189 -17.25 -28.19 8.96
CA SER A 189 -18.25 -27.75 9.95
C SER A 189 -19.64 -27.73 9.33
N VAL A 190 -20.67 -28.06 10.13
CA VAL A 190 -22.07 -28.14 9.67
C VAL A 190 -22.54 -26.76 9.19
N LYS A 191 -23.20 -26.68 8.03
CA LYS A 191 -23.58 -25.41 7.39
C LYS A 191 -24.52 -24.52 8.22
N SER A 192 -25.16 -25.07 9.24
CA SER A 192 -26.02 -24.37 10.21
C SER A 192 -25.29 -23.79 11.43
N ASN A 193 -24.01 -24.15 11.66
CA ASN A 193 -23.19 -23.55 12.71
C ASN A 193 -22.90 -22.07 12.42
N LEU A 194 -22.53 -21.31 13.45
CA LEU A 194 -22.00 -19.95 13.29
C LEU A 194 -20.48 -19.98 13.11
N SER A 195 -19.99 -19.19 12.17
CA SER A 195 -18.57 -18.80 12.06
C SER A 195 -18.44 -17.50 11.27
N TYR A 196 -17.22 -17.00 11.06
CA TYR A 196 -17.01 -15.71 10.41
C TYR A 196 -16.89 -15.82 8.89
N LEU A 197 -17.23 -14.75 8.18
CA LEU A 197 -17.03 -14.57 6.75
C LEU A 197 -15.92 -13.52 6.49
N TRP A 198 -15.11 -13.72 5.46
CA TRP A 198 -14.12 -12.74 5.00
C TRP A 198 -14.23 -12.60 3.47
N PRO A 199 -14.68 -11.45 2.94
CA PRO A 199 -14.89 -11.29 1.49
C PRO A 199 -13.59 -11.11 0.70
N VAL A 200 -13.57 -11.69 -0.50
CA VAL A 200 -12.51 -11.56 -1.50
C VAL A 200 -13.11 -11.20 -2.87
N ARG A 201 -12.31 -10.57 -3.74
CA ARG A 201 -12.60 -10.37 -5.16
C ARG A 201 -11.34 -10.55 -6.02
N GLY A 202 -11.54 -10.72 -7.32
CA GLY A 202 -10.47 -11.07 -8.27
C GLY A 202 -10.45 -12.56 -8.65
N SER A 203 -9.47 -12.95 -9.47
CA SER A 203 -9.43 -14.23 -10.19
C SER A 203 -8.31 -15.21 -9.77
N GLY A 204 -7.32 -14.77 -8.99
CA GLY A 204 -6.29 -15.64 -8.37
C GLY A 204 -5.28 -16.25 -9.37
N VAL A 205 -4.19 -15.53 -9.67
CA VAL A 205 -3.27 -15.92 -10.78
C VAL A 205 -2.38 -17.14 -10.50
N ASN A 206 -2.18 -17.52 -9.23
CA ASN A 206 -1.38 -18.68 -8.80
C ASN A 206 -2.10 -19.58 -7.79
N ILE A 207 -3.44 -19.70 -7.89
CA ILE A 207 -4.24 -20.55 -7.00
C ILE A 207 -5.04 -21.55 -7.83
N ALA A 208 -5.01 -22.82 -7.45
CA ALA A 208 -5.79 -23.86 -8.12
C ALA A 208 -7.27 -23.76 -7.81
N ARG A 209 -8.12 -24.09 -8.79
CA ARG A 209 -9.47 -24.59 -8.49
C ARG A 209 -9.38 -25.77 -7.53
N THR A 210 -10.38 -25.89 -6.67
CA THR A 210 -10.54 -27.00 -5.72
C THR A 210 -10.97 -28.31 -6.39
N GLY A 211 -11.50 -28.22 -7.62
CA GLY A 211 -12.13 -29.31 -8.34
C GLY A 211 -13.64 -29.44 -8.09
N GLU A 212 -14.26 -28.59 -7.25
CA GLU A 212 -15.70 -28.64 -6.98
C GLU A 212 -16.54 -28.33 -8.25
N THR A 213 -17.50 -29.21 -8.57
CA THR A 213 -18.32 -29.15 -9.80
C THR A 213 -19.83 -29.09 -9.56
N SER A 214 -20.29 -29.43 -8.35
CA SER A 214 -21.68 -29.48 -7.93
C SER A 214 -21.92 -28.49 -6.79
N CYS A 215 -23.17 -28.10 -6.56
CA CYS A 215 -23.56 -27.23 -5.45
C CYS A 215 -24.58 -27.93 -4.57
N TRP A 216 -24.60 -27.60 -3.28
CA TRP A 216 -25.43 -28.28 -2.28
C TRP A 216 -26.10 -27.30 -1.32
N ASP A 217 -27.31 -27.64 -0.88
CA ASP A 217 -28.04 -26.87 0.13
C ASP A 217 -27.47 -27.08 1.56
N GLY A 218 -28.20 -26.60 2.58
CA GLY A 218 -27.82 -26.77 3.99
C GLY A 218 -28.05 -28.17 4.57
N SER A 219 -28.79 -29.04 3.88
CA SER A 219 -29.00 -30.45 4.24
C SER A 219 -27.99 -31.39 3.57
N GLY A 220 -27.38 -30.94 2.47
CA GLY A 220 -26.50 -31.73 1.62
C GLY A 220 -27.18 -32.30 0.37
N ALA A 221 -28.39 -31.83 0.02
CA ALA A 221 -29.02 -32.15 -1.26
C ALA A 221 -28.39 -31.32 -2.40
N VAL A 222 -28.23 -31.93 -3.58
CA VAL A 222 -27.65 -31.27 -4.77
C VAL A 222 -28.64 -30.23 -5.33
N ILE A 223 -28.14 -29.03 -5.63
CA ILE A 223 -28.91 -27.91 -6.19
C ILE A 223 -28.23 -27.33 -7.44
N PRO A 224 -28.96 -26.62 -8.33
CA PRO A 224 -28.35 -25.87 -9.43
C PRO A 224 -27.38 -24.81 -8.91
N CYS A 225 -26.16 -24.77 -9.46
CA CYS A 225 -25.13 -23.85 -8.97
C CYS A 225 -25.38 -22.37 -9.26
N ALA A 226 -26.03 -22.04 -10.38
CA ALA A 226 -26.04 -20.69 -10.94
C ALA A 226 -26.54 -19.63 -9.95
N GLY A 227 -25.64 -18.74 -9.53
CA GLY A 227 -25.94 -17.64 -8.60
C GLY A 227 -25.93 -18.01 -7.12
N THR A 228 -25.60 -19.26 -6.75
CA THR A 228 -25.49 -19.68 -5.34
C THR A 228 -24.28 -19.09 -4.60
N GLY A 229 -23.27 -18.61 -5.33
CA GLY A 229 -22.03 -18.09 -4.74
C GLY A 229 -21.06 -19.17 -4.26
N GLN A 230 -21.44 -20.45 -4.34
CA GLN A 230 -20.60 -21.59 -3.96
C GLN A 230 -19.39 -21.74 -4.90
N ASP A 231 -18.38 -22.50 -4.48
CA ASP A 231 -17.14 -22.66 -5.25
C ASP A 231 -17.40 -23.25 -6.65
N ALA A 232 -18.33 -24.21 -6.78
CA ALA A 232 -18.72 -24.76 -8.09
C ALA A 232 -19.55 -23.80 -8.98
N ASP A 233 -20.11 -22.71 -8.45
CA ASP A 233 -20.73 -21.61 -9.20
C ASP A 233 -19.67 -20.67 -9.78
N LYS A 234 -18.67 -20.28 -8.97
CA LYS A 234 -17.63 -19.31 -9.37
C LYS A 234 -16.43 -19.95 -10.07
N ARG A 235 -16.06 -21.16 -9.67
CA ARG A 235 -14.88 -21.95 -10.11
C ARG A 235 -13.62 -21.09 -10.14
N ALA A 236 -13.35 -20.44 -9.00
CA ALA A 236 -12.28 -19.45 -8.86
C ALA A 236 -10.88 -20.09 -8.89
N GLY A 237 -9.90 -19.34 -9.37
CA GLY A 237 -8.55 -19.83 -9.61
C GLY A 237 -8.37 -20.56 -10.96
N VAL A 238 -7.12 -21.00 -11.17
CA VAL A 238 -6.62 -21.61 -12.41
C VAL A 238 -7.29 -22.96 -12.67
N ALA A 239 -7.74 -23.15 -13.90
CA ALA A 239 -8.31 -24.41 -14.37
C ALA A 239 -7.26 -25.52 -14.47
N TRP A 240 -7.62 -26.73 -14.05
CA TRP A 240 -6.72 -27.87 -14.14
C TRP A 240 -6.51 -28.30 -15.61
N PRO A 241 -5.28 -28.66 -16.01
CA PRO A 241 -5.05 -29.31 -17.30
C PRO A 241 -5.74 -30.67 -17.37
N VAL A 242 -6.05 -31.13 -18.58
CA VAL A 242 -6.74 -32.41 -18.82
C VAL A 242 -5.91 -33.24 -19.82
N PRO A 243 -5.37 -34.41 -19.42
CA PRO A 243 -5.27 -34.91 -18.04
C PRO A 243 -4.35 -34.02 -17.19
N ARG A 244 -4.60 -33.98 -15.87
CA ARG A 244 -3.74 -33.28 -14.91
C ARG A 244 -2.51 -34.11 -14.58
N PHE A 245 -2.74 -35.30 -14.07
CA PHE A 245 -1.71 -36.26 -13.72
C PHE A 245 -1.41 -37.16 -14.92
N VAL A 246 -0.13 -37.45 -15.14
CA VAL A 246 0.33 -38.38 -16.15
C VAL A 246 1.33 -39.35 -15.55
N ASP A 247 0.92 -40.61 -15.47
CA ASP A 247 1.80 -41.75 -15.20
C ASP A 247 2.82 -41.88 -16.33
N ALA A 248 4.10 -41.70 -16.01
CA ALA A 248 5.18 -41.81 -16.99
C ALA A 248 5.57 -43.27 -17.29
N GLY A 249 4.90 -44.26 -16.69
CA GLY A 249 5.18 -45.68 -16.83
C GLY A 249 6.44 -46.16 -16.08
N ILE A 250 7.20 -45.24 -15.50
CA ILE A 250 8.49 -45.45 -14.84
C ILE A 250 8.44 -45.22 -13.32
N GLY A 251 7.29 -45.49 -12.69
CA GLY A 251 7.08 -45.32 -11.25
C GLY A 251 6.90 -43.87 -10.77
N THR A 252 6.79 -42.92 -11.70
CA THR A 252 6.54 -41.50 -11.42
C THR A 252 5.24 -41.01 -12.06
N VAL A 253 4.58 -40.07 -11.39
CA VAL A 253 3.38 -39.38 -11.89
C VAL A 253 3.69 -37.89 -11.97
N ALA A 254 3.70 -37.33 -13.19
CA ALA A 254 3.91 -35.91 -13.40
C ALA A 254 2.60 -35.14 -13.21
N ASP A 255 2.58 -34.13 -12.35
CA ASP A 255 1.47 -33.20 -12.22
C ASP A 255 1.65 -32.00 -13.16
N ARG A 256 0.80 -31.91 -14.18
CA ARG A 256 0.84 -30.83 -15.17
C ARG A 256 0.28 -29.51 -14.64
N LEU A 257 -0.40 -29.50 -13.49
CA LEU A 257 -0.84 -28.26 -12.85
C LEU A 257 0.33 -27.57 -12.16
N THR A 258 1.06 -28.30 -11.30
CA THR A 258 2.12 -27.75 -10.43
C THR A 258 3.53 -27.87 -11.03
N GLY A 259 3.72 -28.75 -12.01
CA GLY A 259 5.03 -29.09 -12.57
C GLY A 259 5.82 -30.09 -11.72
N LEU A 260 5.30 -30.52 -10.57
CA LEU A 260 5.94 -31.46 -9.66
C LEU A 260 5.87 -32.91 -10.16
N ILE A 261 6.86 -33.71 -9.75
CA ILE A 261 6.90 -35.15 -9.98
C ILE A 261 6.62 -35.86 -8.66
N TRP A 262 5.58 -36.69 -8.66
CA TRP A 262 5.17 -37.48 -7.51
C TRP A 262 5.61 -38.94 -7.69
N MET A 263 5.93 -39.61 -6.60
CA MET A 263 6.10 -41.05 -6.60
C MET A 263 4.76 -41.73 -6.85
N LYS A 264 4.72 -42.70 -7.78
CA LYS A 264 3.48 -43.41 -8.11
C LYS A 264 2.95 -44.25 -6.95
N ASN A 265 3.84 -44.94 -6.23
CA ASN A 265 3.48 -45.76 -5.07
C ASN A 265 3.48 -44.93 -3.78
N ALA A 266 2.30 -44.49 -3.36
CA ALA A 266 2.08 -43.65 -2.18
C ALA A 266 2.19 -44.41 -0.83
N ASP A 267 2.47 -45.72 -0.88
CA ASP A 267 2.74 -46.58 0.28
C ASP A 267 4.02 -47.41 0.09
N CYS A 268 5.05 -46.84 -0.56
CA CYS A 268 6.31 -47.57 -0.78
C CYS A 268 6.99 -48.01 0.52
N PHE A 269 6.87 -47.21 1.58
CA PHE A 269 7.55 -47.39 2.85
C PHE A 269 6.68 -48.05 3.92
N GLY A 270 5.39 -48.28 3.64
CA GLY A 270 4.40 -48.57 4.68
C GLY A 270 4.11 -47.35 5.57
N SER A 271 3.60 -47.62 6.77
CA SER A 271 3.33 -46.58 7.78
C SER A 271 4.56 -46.26 8.63
N THR A 272 4.84 -44.97 8.83
CA THR A 272 6.06 -44.47 9.48
C THR A 272 5.76 -43.76 10.80
N ALA A 273 6.55 -44.08 11.84
CA ALA A 273 6.26 -43.70 13.22
C ALA A 273 6.56 -42.23 13.57
N SER A 274 7.43 -41.53 12.82
CA SER A 274 7.80 -40.14 13.09
C SER A 274 8.19 -39.39 11.81
N GLN A 275 8.13 -38.05 11.86
CA GLN A 275 8.60 -37.18 10.78
C GLN A 275 10.10 -37.38 10.52
N ASP A 276 10.93 -37.56 11.56
CA ASP A 276 12.36 -37.82 11.41
C ASP A 276 12.65 -39.12 10.64
N ALA A 277 11.85 -40.18 10.87
CA ALA A 277 11.94 -41.42 10.10
C ALA A 277 11.58 -41.17 8.63
N ALA A 278 10.46 -40.50 8.37
CA ALA A 278 10.01 -40.12 7.04
C ALA A 278 11.06 -39.29 6.26
N LEU A 279 11.60 -38.25 6.89
CA LEU A 279 12.65 -37.39 6.33
C LEU A 279 13.95 -38.15 6.06
N SER A 280 14.24 -39.21 6.80
CA SER A 280 15.39 -40.09 6.55
C SER A 280 15.13 -41.08 5.41
N GLU A 281 13.94 -41.69 5.38
CA GLU A 281 13.55 -42.69 4.38
C GLU A 281 13.45 -42.11 2.97
N VAL A 282 12.83 -40.94 2.80
CA VAL A 282 12.68 -40.33 1.46
C VAL A 282 14.04 -39.97 0.82
N LYS A 283 15.06 -39.64 1.63
CA LYS A 283 16.43 -39.41 1.15
C LYS A 283 17.08 -40.69 0.56
N THR A 284 16.54 -41.88 0.85
CA THR A 284 17.03 -43.16 0.28
C THR A 284 16.49 -43.45 -1.12
N VAL A 285 15.43 -42.77 -1.56
CA VAL A 285 14.81 -42.99 -2.88
C VAL A 285 15.79 -42.64 -3.99
N ALA A 286 15.86 -43.53 -4.98
CA ALA A 286 16.61 -43.36 -6.23
C ALA A 286 15.97 -44.27 -7.29
N SER A 287 16.42 -44.16 -8.55
CA SER A 287 16.04 -45.08 -9.61
C SER A 287 16.37 -46.54 -9.21
N GLY A 288 15.37 -47.41 -9.27
CA GLY A 288 15.38 -48.79 -8.75
C GLY A 288 14.63 -48.99 -7.43
N VAL A 289 14.38 -47.92 -6.67
CA VAL A 289 13.61 -47.94 -5.41
C VAL A 289 12.14 -47.62 -5.70
N CYS A 290 11.19 -48.19 -4.96
CA CYS A 290 9.75 -47.93 -5.11
C CYS A 290 9.12 -48.19 -6.50
N GLY A 291 9.84 -48.88 -7.40
CA GLY A 291 9.45 -49.03 -8.81
C GLY A 291 9.78 -47.82 -9.70
N VAL A 292 10.47 -46.81 -9.16
CA VAL A 292 10.94 -45.62 -9.91
C VAL A 292 12.06 -46.04 -10.88
N GLN A 293 12.02 -45.58 -12.13
CA GLN A 293 12.97 -45.93 -13.20
C GLN A 293 13.37 -44.69 -14.04
N ASP A 294 13.60 -43.57 -13.38
CA ASP A 294 13.73 -42.23 -13.99
C ASP A 294 15.16 -41.66 -14.01
N GLY A 295 16.15 -42.42 -13.51
CA GLY A 295 17.54 -41.98 -13.37
C GLY A 295 17.84 -41.16 -12.11
N SER A 296 16.89 -40.98 -11.20
CA SER A 296 17.09 -40.27 -9.94
C SER A 296 18.13 -40.90 -9.01
N ARG A 297 18.74 -40.04 -8.19
CA ARG A 297 19.74 -40.35 -7.18
C ARG A 297 19.16 -40.11 -5.78
N ARG A 298 19.86 -40.63 -4.77
CA ARG A 298 19.55 -40.37 -3.35
C ARG A 298 19.65 -38.87 -3.07
N GLY A 299 18.58 -38.31 -2.51
CA GLY A 299 18.44 -36.87 -2.26
C GLY A 299 17.77 -36.08 -3.39
N ASP A 300 17.52 -36.65 -4.57
CA ASP A 300 16.71 -35.99 -5.62
C ASP A 300 15.22 -35.92 -5.24
N TRP A 301 14.79 -36.76 -4.29
CA TRP A 301 13.43 -36.84 -3.76
C TRP A 301 13.36 -36.26 -2.36
N ARG A 302 12.25 -35.57 -2.07
CA ARG A 302 11.95 -34.90 -0.80
C ARG A 302 10.53 -35.21 -0.33
N LEU A 303 10.30 -35.03 0.97
CA LEU A 303 8.97 -35.06 1.54
C LEU A 303 8.25 -33.76 1.10
N PRO A 304 7.06 -33.82 0.48
CA PRO A 304 6.31 -32.63 0.06
C PRO A 304 5.96 -31.74 1.25
N ASN A 305 5.94 -30.43 1.04
CA ASN A 305 5.38 -29.52 2.04
C ASN A 305 3.85 -29.51 1.98
N ARG A 306 3.22 -28.91 2.99
CA ARG A 306 1.76 -28.95 3.21
C ARG A 306 0.99 -28.27 2.09
N LYS A 307 1.57 -27.28 1.41
CA LYS A 307 0.96 -26.60 0.25
C LYS A 307 1.07 -27.47 -1.01
N GLU A 308 2.17 -28.22 -1.16
CA GLU A 308 2.31 -29.24 -2.21
C GLU A 308 1.34 -30.41 -2.03
N LEU A 309 1.27 -31.01 -0.83
CA LEU A 309 0.30 -32.08 -0.52
C LEU A 309 -1.15 -31.65 -0.78
N ARG A 310 -1.53 -30.44 -0.34
CA ARG A 310 -2.87 -29.92 -0.58
C ARG A 310 -3.19 -29.69 -2.04
N SER A 311 -2.19 -29.48 -2.91
CA SER A 311 -2.44 -29.42 -4.34
C SER A 311 -2.98 -30.73 -4.91
N LEU A 312 -2.73 -31.88 -4.27
CA LEU A 312 -3.28 -33.18 -4.67
C LEU A 312 -4.78 -33.34 -4.35
N LEU A 313 -5.43 -32.36 -3.71
CA LEU A 313 -6.85 -32.46 -3.38
C LEU A 313 -7.77 -32.26 -4.56
N ASN A 314 -8.87 -33.02 -4.55
CA ASN A 314 -10.07 -32.76 -5.33
C ASN A 314 -11.27 -32.71 -4.40
N TYR A 315 -11.71 -31.50 -4.05
CA TYR A 315 -12.80 -31.30 -3.08
C TYR A 315 -14.18 -31.73 -3.61
N SER A 316 -14.31 -32.11 -4.89
CA SER A 316 -15.52 -32.79 -5.40
C SER A 316 -15.62 -34.28 -5.02
N GLN A 317 -14.57 -34.87 -4.45
CA GLN A 317 -14.46 -36.31 -4.22
C GLN A 317 -14.60 -36.64 -2.74
N ALA A 318 -15.46 -37.61 -2.41
CA ALA A 318 -15.63 -38.09 -1.04
C ALA A 318 -14.43 -38.91 -0.55
N ASP A 319 -13.69 -39.55 -1.46
CA ASP A 319 -12.46 -40.28 -1.16
C ASP A 319 -11.32 -39.84 -2.09
N GLY A 320 -10.31 -39.19 -1.52
CA GLY A 320 -9.15 -38.69 -2.25
C GLY A 320 -8.18 -39.78 -2.72
N GLY A 321 -8.10 -40.91 -2.00
CA GLY A 321 -7.19 -42.01 -2.34
C GLY A 321 -7.70 -42.83 -3.53
N VAL A 322 -8.99 -43.16 -3.52
CA VAL A 322 -9.69 -43.77 -4.68
C VAL A 322 -9.59 -42.84 -5.90
N TRP A 323 -9.77 -41.53 -5.71
CA TRP A 323 -9.61 -40.58 -6.81
C TRP A 323 -8.17 -40.53 -7.33
N LEU A 324 -7.14 -40.36 -6.49
CA LEU A 324 -5.75 -40.37 -6.93
C LEU A 324 -5.37 -41.68 -7.62
N THR A 325 -5.86 -42.82 -7.13
CA THR A 325 -5.69 -44.13 -7.79
C THR A 325 -6.30 -44.13 -9.20
N SER A 326 -7.47 -43.49 -9.41
CA SER A 326 -8.05 -43.30 -10.76
C SER A 326 -7.22 -42.37 -11.67
N GLN A 327 -6.36 -41.53 -11.09
CA GLN A 327 -5.46 -40.62 -11.81
C GLN A 327 -4.07 -41.23 -12.10
N GLY A 328 -3.86 -42.52 -11.81
CA GLY A 328 -2.64 -43.26 -12.12
C GLY A 328 -1.68 -43.46 -10.95
N PHE A 329 -2.02 -43.01 -9.74
CA PHE A 329 -1.30 -43.40 -8.52
C PHE A 329 -1.59 -44.86 -8.14
N ALA A 330 -0.74 -45.43 -7.28
CA ALA A 330 -0.88 -46.76 -6.70
C ALA A 330 -0.75 -46.68 -5.18
N ASN A 331 -1.56 -47.47 -4.46
CA ASN A 331 -1.64 -47.48 -2.99
C ASN A 331 -1.88 -46.08 -2.37
N ALA A 332 -2.58 -45.20 -3.10
CA ALA A 332 -3.01 -43.91 -2.58
C ALA A 332 -4.24 -44.13 -1.69
N TYR A 333 -4.03 -44.02 -0.38
CA TYR A 333 -5.08 -44.15 0.63
C TYR A 333 -5.67 -42.79 1.01
N ASN A 334 -6.93 -42.82 1.45
CA ASN A 334 -7.54 -41.80 2.29
C ASN A 334 -6.98 -42.04 3.72
N ALA A 335 -5.72 -41.65 3.93
CA ALA A 335 -4.92 -41.92 5.13
C ALA A 335 -3.98 -40.73 5.42
N TYR A 336 -3.49 -40.59 6.65
CA TYR A 336 -2.54 -39.51 6.94
C TYR A 336 -1.23 -39.73 6.18
N TYR A 337 -0.60 -38.66 5.72
CA TYR A 337 0.76 -38.61 5.20
C TYR A 337 1.55 -37.55 5.99
N TRP A 338 2.87 -37.65 5.98
CA TRP A 338 3.76 -36.65 6.56
C TRP A 338 4.09 -35.53 5.55
N SER A 339 4.18 -34.29 6.04
CA SER A 339 4.74 -33.14 5.32
C SER A 339 6.17 -32.84 5.77
N SER A 340 6.95 -32.08 4.98
CA SER A 340 8.26 -31.54 5.39
C SER A 340 8.18 -30.31 6.30
N ASP A 341 7.02 -29.65 6.42
CA ASP A 341 6.77 -28.62 7.43
C ASP A 341 6.86 -29.24 8.83
N SER A 342 7.69 -28.67 9.72
CA SER A 342 7.73 -29.05 11.13
C SER A 342 7.11 -27.96 12.01
N TYR A 343 6.15 -28.30 12.87
CA TYR A 343 5.47 -27.32 13.72
C TYR A 343 6.28 -26.97 14.99
N PRO A 344 6.32 -25.71 15.45
CA PRO A 344 6.86 -25.38 16.77
C PRO A 344 5.97 -25.97 17.87
N ASN A 345 6.53 -26.70 18.84
CA ASN A 345 5.72 -27.27 19.91
C ASN A 345 5.11 -26.18 20.79
N VAL A 346 3.87 -26.41 21.22
CA VAL A 346 3.12 -25.49 22.06
C VAL A 346 3.72 -25.42 23.47
N VAL A 347 4.45 -24.34 23.75
CA VAL A 347 5.10 -24.11 25.06
C VAL A 347 4.11 -23.62 26.14
N ASP A 348 2.84 -23.38 25.78
CA ASP A 348 1.79 -22.96 26.72
C ASP A 348 0.50 -23.79 26.52
N LEU A 349 0.49 -25.00 27.10
CA LEU A 349 -0.67 -25.90 27.13
C LEU A 349 -1.51 -25.76 28.42
N ASN A 350 -1.50 -24.60 29.08
CA ASN A 350 -2.34 -24.35 30.26
C ASN A 350 -3.85 -24.26 29.95
N TRP A 351 -4.24 -24.27 28.66
CA TRP A 351 -5.63 -24.12 28.19
C TRP A 351 -6.18 -25.32 27.40
N LEU A 352 -5.39 -26.37 27.15
CA LEU A 352 -5.92 -27.66 26.68
C LEU A 352 -6.01 -28.63 27.86
N PRO A 353 -7.09 -29.44 27.97
CA PRO A 353 -7.21 -30.44 29.02
C PRO A 353 -6.06 -31.46 28.93
N ALA A 354 -5.52 -31.85 30.09
CA ALA A 354 -4.40 -32.78 30.19
C ALA A 354 -4.75 -34.13 29.54
N GLY A 355 -4.15 -34.39 28.38
CA GLY A 355 -4.48 -35.53 27.52
C GLY A 355 -4.52 -35.21 26.02
N ALA A 356 -4.51 -33.93 25.62
CA ALA A 356 -4.35 -33.55 24.21
C ALA A 356 -2.98 -33.97 23.64
N ASP A 357 -2.98 -34.62 22.47
CA ASP A 357 -1.78 -35.05 21.74
C ASP A 357 -0.95 -33.82 21.29
N PRO A 358 0.32 -33.66 21.72
CA PRO A 358 1.14 -32.54 21.28
C PRO A 358 1.48 -32.59 19.78
N ASN A 359 1.36 -33.74 19.11
CA ASN A 359 1.76 -33.95 17.72
C ASN A 359 0.69 -33.50 16.69
N LEU A 360 -0.33 -32.72 17.10
CA LEU A 360 -1.50 -32.36 16.28
C LEU A 360 -1.22 -31.47 15.05
N GLY A 361 0.02 -31.03 14.81
CA GLY A 361 0.40 -30.17 13.67
C GLY A 361 0.59 -30.92 12.34
N ASP A 362 1.22 -32.09 12.35
CA ASP A 362 1.94 -32.63 11.17
C ASP A 362 1.16 -33.75 10.43
N LYS A 363 -0.14 -33.55 10.17
CA LYS A 363 -1.08 -34.64 9.80
C LYS A 363 -1.98 -34.31 8.59
N TRP A 364 -1.66 -34.78 7.37
CA TRP A 364 -2.51 -34.65 6.16
C TRP A 364 -2.40 -35.93 5.30
N LEU A 365 -3.41 -36.74 5.02
CA LEU A 365 -4.73 -36.31 4.53
C LEU A 365 -5.81 -37.42 4.59
N VAL A 366 -6.79 -37.28 5.50
CA VAL A 366 -8.06 -38.03 5.45
C VAL A 366 -9.24 -37.07 5.56
N ARG A 367 -10.37 -37.40 4.94
CA ARG A 367 -11.66 -37.12 5.60
C ARG A 367 -12.58 -38.33 5.66
N SER A 368 -12.55 -38.96 6.83
CA SER A 368 -13.61 -39.80 7.35
C SER A 368 -13.83 -39.43 8.80
N LEU A 369 -14.95 -38.77 9.10
CA LEU A 369 -15.49 -38.75 10.46
C LEU A 369 -16.25 -40.07 10.67
N GLY A 370 -15.47 -41.13 10.84
CA GLY A 370 -15.96 -42.49 10.96
C GLY A 370 -16.59 -42.75 12.33
N GLY A 371 -17.90 -42.49 12.44
CA GLY A 371 -18.70 -42.85 13.61
C GLY A 371 -19.34 -41.65 14.31
N THR A 372 -20.57 -41.85 14.79
CA THR A 372 -21.33 -40.86 15.54
C THR A 372 -20.87 -40.80 17.00
N VAL A 373 -20.19 -39.73 17.40
CA VAL A 373 -20.14 -39.29 18.80
C VAL A 373 -20.48 -37.80 18.86
N LEU A 374 -21.32 -37.45 19.83
CA LEU A 374 -21.82 -36.10 20.07
C LEU A 374 -20.87 -35.30 20.98
N SER A 375 -21.12 -33.99 21.05
CA SER A 375 -20.88 -33.12 22.22
C SER A 375 -19.45 -33.00 22.80
N SER A 376 -18.97 -31.75 22.84
CA SER A 376 -18.06 -31.19 23.86
C SER A 376 -16.79 -31.97 24.23
N TRP A 377 -15.68 -31.59 23.60
CA TRP A 377 -14.31 -31.62 24.14
C TRP A 377 -13.86 -32.90 24.88
N VAL A 378 -13.15 -33.76 24.13
CA VAL A 378 -12.45 -34.97 24.57
C VAL A 378 -13.35 -36.15 24.96
N ASP A 379 -13.51 -37.10 24.03
CA ASP A 379 -13.42 -38.54 24.35
C ASP A 379 -13.36 -39.43 23.09
N ALA A 380 -12.17 -39.99 22.79
CA ALA A 380 -11.96 -41.20 21.98
C ALA A 380 -10.45 -41.55 21.92
N ILE A 381 -10.02 -42.64 22.56
CA ILE A 381 -8.68 -43.21 22.36
C ILE A 381 -8.75 -44.28 21.26
N THR A 382 -8.61 -43.85 19.99
CA THR A 382 -8.55 -44.73 18.81
C THR A 382 -7.89 -44.02 17.61
N PRO A 383 -7.23 -44.76 16.70
CA PRO A 383 -6.20 -45.78 16.88
C PRO A 383 -4.79 -45.13 16.78
N PRO A 384 -3.66 -45.87 16.73
CA PRO A 384 -2.42 -45.31 16.18
C PRO A 384 -2.65 -44.82 14.74
N GLU A 385 -2.30 -43.56 14.46
CA GLU A 385 -2.45 -42.98 13.13
C GLU A 385 -1.52 -43.68 12.13
N ILE A 386 -2.11 -44.34 11.13
CA ILE A 386 -1.37 -44.91 10.01
C ILE A 386 -0.95 -43.73 9.11
N LYS A 387 0.36 -43.40 9.14
CA LYS A 387 0.95 -42.28 8.40
C LYS A 387 1.88 -42.75 7.28
N HIS A 388 1.48 -42.52 6.04
CA HIS A 388 2.14 -42.95 4.82
C HIS A 388 3.07 -41.87 4.22
N LEU A 389 3.73 -42.18 3.11
CA LEU A 389 4.65 -41.27 2.42
C LEU A 389 4.41 -41.25 0.91
N ILE A 390 4.14 -40.06 0.37
CA ILE A 390 4.11 -39.82 -1.07
C ILE A 390 5.22 -38.82 -1.45
N PRO A 391 6.45 -39.29 -1.72
CA PRO A 391 7.57 -38.44 -2.11
C PRO A 391 7.27 -37.56 -3.31
N VAL A 392 7.85 -36.36 -3.31
CA VAL A 392 7.78 -35.40 -4.41
C VAL A 392 9.19 -34.96 -4.81
N ARG A 393 9.31 -34.42 -6.02
CA ARG A 393 10.42 -33.56 -6.41
C ARG A 393 10.02 -32.59 -7.52
N ASP A 394 10.91 -31.66 -7.77
CA ASP A 394 10.88 -30.78 -8.94
C ASP A 394 11.32 -31.54 -10.22
N LYS A 395 11.02 -30.99 -11.40
CA LYS A 395 11.45 -31.59 -12.67
C LYS A 395 12.98 -31.56 -12.82
N LEU A 396 13.54 -32.66 -13.31
CA LEU A 396 14.97 -32.78 -13.53
C LEU A 396 15.41 -31.77 -14.60
N GLN A 397 16.46 -31.01 -14.31
CA GLN A 397 17.01 -30.04 -15.26
C GLN A 397 18.02 -30.74 -16.18
N PRO A 398 17.80 -30.75 -17.52
CA PRO A 398 18.72 -31.39 -18.45
C PRO A 398 20.01 -30.57 -18.54
N ALA A 399 21.17 -31.23 -18.37
CA ALA A 399 22.45 -30.55 -18.38
C ALA A 399 22.79 -30.06 -19.80
N LEU A 400 22.68 -28.75 -20.01
CA LEU A 400 22.80 -28.07 -21.30
C LEU A 400 24.21 -27.51 -21.51
N SER A 401 24.97 -28.16 -22.40
CA SER A 401 26.30 -27.73 -22.83
C SER A 401 26.23 -26.93 -24.12
N TRP A 402 26.97 -25.83 -24.21
CA TRP A 402 27.16 -25.08 -25.45
C TRP A 402 28.56 -24.44 -25.40
N PRO A 403 29.51 -24.85 -26.27
CA PRO A 403 30.81 -24.20 -26.37
C PRO A 403 30.68 -22.76 -26.86
N ALA A 404 31.64 -21.90 -26.47
CA ALA A 404 31.72 -20.55 -27.01
C ALA A 404 32.05 -20.60 -28.52
N PRO A 405 31.24 -19.99 -29.39
CA PRO A 405 31.43 -20.10 -30.84
C PRO A 405 32.59 -19.22 -31.33
N ALA A 406 33.36 -19.74 -32.28
CA ALA A 406 34.46 -18.99 -32.90
C ALA A 406 33.93 -17.77 -33.69
N PRO A 407 34.69 -16.65 -33.75
CA PRO A 407 34.28 -15.46 -34.49
C PRO A 407 34.02 -15.72 -35.98
N ILE A 408 33.07 -15.00 -36.56
CA ILE A 408 32.71 -15.06 -37.99
C ILE A 408 32.87 -13.69 -38.65
N ALA A 409 32.95 -13.64 -39.98
CA ALA A 409 32.89 -12.38 -40.73
C ALA A 409 31.44 -11.92 -40.90
N VAL A 410 31.20 -10.61 -41.00
CA VAL A 410 29.90 -10.05 -41.37
C VAL A 410 29.43 -10.61 -42.72
N GLY A 411 28.13 -10.88 -42.85
CA GLY A 411 27.58 -11.59 -44.01
C GLY A 411 27.74 -13.12 -43.96
N THR A 412 28.43 -13.68 -42.96
CA THR A 412 28.38 -15.12 -42.68
C THR A 412 27.07 -15.45 -41.99
N ALA A 413 26.31 -16.43 -42.52
CA ALA A 413 25.08 -16.92 -41.90
C ALA A 413 25.38 -17.89 -40.75
N LEU A 414 24.57 -17.83 -39.68
CA LEU A 414 24.66 -18.78 -38.58
C LEU A 414 24.40 -20.22 -39.04
N GLY A 415 25.28 -21.15 -38.67
CA GLY A 415 25.17 -22.55 -39.02
C GLY A 415 25.54 -23.49 -37.86
N PRO A 416 25.66 -24.81 -38.14
CA PRO A 416 26.00 -25.82 -37.13
C PRO A 416 27.38 -25.64 -36.46
N ALA A 417 28.22 -24.70 -36.92
CA ALA A 417 29.47 -24.34 -36.24
C ALA A 417 29.25 -23.41 -35.03
N GLN A 418 28.13 -22.68 -34.99
CA GLN A 418 27.75 -21.79 -33.90
C GLN A 418 26.54 -22.33 -33.10
N LEU A 419 25.61 -22.98 -33.78
CA LEU A 419 24.36 -23.50 -33.22
C LEU A 419 24.50 -25.01 -32.90
N ASN A 420 25.37 -25.30 -31.93
CA ASN A 420 25.86 -26.64 -31.57
C ASN A 420 25.76 -26.95 -30.07
N ALA A 421 24.69 -26.48 -29.42
CA ALA A 421 24.35 -26.91 -28.08
C ALA A 421 24.00 -28.41 -28.04
N SER A 422 24.32 -29.06 -26.92
CA SER A 422 24.00 -30.46 -26.63
C SER A 422 23.42 -30.58 -25.21
N ALA A 423 22.62 -31.61 -24.98
CA ALA A 423 21.92 -31.84 -23.72
C ALA A 423 22.13 -33.28 -23.23
N SER A 424 22.03 -33.50 -21.92
CA SER A 424 22.19 -34.83 -21.32
C SER A 424 21.06 -35.82 -21.60
N VAL A 425 19.97 -35.40 -22.25
CA VAL A 425 18.80 -36.22 -22.59
C VAL A 425 18.28 -35.92 -24.01
N PRO A 426 17.52 -36.83 -24.65
CA PRO A 426 16.91 -36.57 -25.95
C PRO A 426 15.88 -35.44 -25.91
N GLY A 427 15.89 -34.58 -26.93
CA GLY A 427 14.99 -33.44 -27.07
C GLY A 427 15.29 -32.62 -28.33
N SER A 428 14.72 -31.43 -28.42
CA SER A 428 14.92 -30.47 -29.51
C SER A 428 15.52 -29.15 -29.03
N PHE A 429 16.25 -28.47 -29.91
CA PHE A 429 16.85 -27.17 -29.65
C PHE A 429 16.18 -26.11 -30.53
N SER A 430 15.75 -25.00 -29.92
CA SER A 430 15.32 -23.79 -30.62
C SER A 430 16.36 -22.69 -30.38
N TYR A 431 16.94 -22.16 -31.46
CA TYR A 431 18.00 -21.15 -31.40
C TYR A 431 17.48 -19.77 -31.81
N THR A 432 17.92 -18.75 -31.07
CA THR A 432 17.59 -17.34 -31.34
C THR A 432 18.88 -16.51 -31.29
N PRO A 433 19.34 -15.91 -32.41
CA PRO A 433 18.84 -16.09 -33.78
C PRO A 433 19.06 -17.51 -34.34
N GLY A 434 18.19 -17.94 -35.26
CA GLY A 434 18.20 -19.31 -35.80
C GLY A 434 19.17 -19.52 -36.97
N THR A 435 19.28 -20.78 -37.43
CA THR A 435 20.10 -21.17 -38.60
C THR A 435 19.74 -20.32 -39.83
N GLY A 436 20.76 -19.86 -40.55
CA GLY A 436 20.61 -18.98 -41.72
C GLY A 436 20.57 -17.49 -41.38
N SER A 437 20.45 -17.10 -40.10
CA SER A 437 20.44 -15.68 -39.72
C SER A 437 21.77 -15.00 -40.03
N LEU A 438 21.71 -13.85 -40.69
CA LEU A 438 22.86 -12.94 -40.83
C LEU A 438 22.91 -12.03 -39.60
N LEU A 439 24.10 -11.90 -38.99
CA LEU A 439 24.31 -11.04 -37.84
C LEU A 439 25.01 -9.74 -38.24
N SER A 440 24.68 -8.66 -37.53
CA SER A 440 25.42 -7.40 -37.60
C SER A 440 26.83 -7.56 -37.04
N ALA A 441 27.78 -6.77 -37.56
CA ALA A 441 29.13 -6.74 -37.03
C ALA A 441 29.16 -6.17 -35.59
N GLY A 442 29.95 -6.79 -34.72
CA GLY A 442 30.05 -6.44 -33.31
C GLY A 442 30.63 -7.58 -32.47
N ALA A 443 31.21 -7.24 -31.32
CA ALA A 443 31.50 -8.21 -30.27
C ALA A 443 30.23 -8.49 -29.45
N ASN A 444 30.17 -9.66 -28.80
CA ASN A 444 29.10 -10.06 -27.89
C ASN A 444 27.68 -10.10 -28.51
N GLN A 445 27.57 -10.51 -29.77
CA GLN A 445 26.28 -10.91 -30.35
C GLN A 445 25.72 -12.09 -29.54
N GLN A 446 24.58 -11.88 -28.90
CA GLN A 446 23.92 -12.88 -28.06
C GLN A 446 23.27 -13.96 -28.93
N LEU A 447 23.70 -15.20 -28.74
CA LEU A 447 22.97 -16.39 -29.19
C LEU A 447 22.34 -17.03 -27.97
N SER A 448 21.03 -17.28 -28.02
CA SER A 448 20.30 -18.03 -27.00
C SER A 448 19.78 -19.35 -27.58
N VAL A 449 19.72 -20.39 -26.75
CA VAL A 449 19.09 -21.66 -27.07
C VAL A 449 18.13 -22.05 -25.98
N THR A 450 16.92 -22.46 -26.38
CA THR A 450 15.97 -23.17 -25.52
C THR A 450 16.00 -24.64 -25.91
N PHE A 451 16.52 -25.48 -25.02
CA PHE A 451 16.40 -26.92 -25.12
C PHE A 451 15.08 -27.39 -24.51
N THR A 452 14.35 -28.22 -25.26
CA THR A 452 13.10 -28.82 -24.85
C THR A 452 13.23 -30.35 -24.87
N PRO A 453 13.21 -31.04 -23.72
CA PRO A 453 13.20 -32.50 -23.66
C PRO A 453 12.08 -33.15 -24.47
N ASN A 454 12.31 -34.37 -24.94
CA ASN A 454 11.24 -35.24 -25.42
C ASN A 454 10.35 -35.68 -24.25
N ASP A 455 10.97 -36.20 -23.17
CA ASP A 455 10.32 -36.45 -21.89
C ASP A 455 10.12 -35.14 -21.11
N ARG A 456 9.03 -34.44 -21.45
CA ARG A 456 8.58 -33.25 -20.71
C ARG A 456 7.86 -33.59 -19.42
N ASP A 457 7.54 -34.85 -19.17
CA ASP A 457 6.83 -35.24 -17.97
C ASP A 457 7.83 -35.34 -16.81
N ASN A 458 9.06 -35.87 -16.98
CA ASN A 458 10.12 -35.83 -15.94
C ASN A 458 11.09 -34.64 -16.02
N TYR A 459 11.35 -34.06 -17.20
CA TYR A 459 12.39 -33.02 -17.38
C TYR A 459 11.84 -31.63 -17.70
N GLY A 460 12.51 -30.59 -17.18
CA GLY A 460 12.23 -29.19 -17.45
C GLY A 460 12.84 -28.69 -18.76
N THR A 461 12.34 -27.57 -19.30
CA THR A 461 13.03 -26.84 -20.38
C THR A 461 14.23 -26.09 -19.82
N ALA A 462 15.38 -26.19 -20.49
CA ALA A 462 16.60 -25.50 -20.10
C ALA A 462 16.96 -24.43 -21.14
N THR A 463 17.46 -23.28 -20.69
CA THR A 463 17.96 -22.21 -21.55
C THR A 463 19.44 -21.96 -21.30
N ARG A 464 20.17 -21.54 -22.33
CA ARG A 464 21.57 -21.12 -22.23
C ARG A 464 21.89 -20.07 -23.28
N SER A 465 22.76 -19.13 -22.94
CA SER A 465 23.30 -18.14 -23.87
C SER A 465 24.80 -18.33 -24.09
N VAL A 466 25.27 -17.94 -25.28
CA VAL A 466 26.69 -17.75 -25.60
C VAL A 466 26.88 -16.45 -26.38
N SER A 467 28.08 -15.86 -26.27
CA SER A 467 28.46 -14.65 -27.03
C SER A 467 29.27 -15.02 -28.26
N LEU A 468 28.91 -14.46 -29.41
CA LEU A 468 29.63 -14.55 -30.67
C LEU A 468 30.23 -13.19 -31.05
N THR A 469 31.36 -13.18 -31.75
CA THR A 469 31.94 -11.97 -32.35
C THR A 469 31.82 -12.02 -33.86
N VAL A 470 31.37 -10.92 -34.46
CA VAL A 470 31.17 -10.77 -35.91
C VAL A 470 32.06 -9.62 -36.40
N THR A 471 33.01 -9.91 -37.29
CA THR A 471 34.07 -8.97 -37.70
C THR A 471 33.76 -8.27 -39.04
N GLY A 472 34.22 -7.02 -39.21
CA GLY A 472 34.14 -6.30 -40.49
C GLY A 472 33.01 -5.25 -40.63
N GLY A 473 32.56 -4.62 -39.54
CA GLY A 473 31.50 -3.60 -39.56
C GLY A 473 31.96 -2.17 -39.88
N ALA A 474 30.99 -1.30 -40.19
CA ALA A 474 31.21 0.14 -40.19
C ALA A 474 31.16 0.68 -38.74
N ARG A 475 32.01 1.67 -38.43
CA ARG A 475 32.09 2.26 -37.08
C ARG A 475 31.19 3.50 -36.99
N ILE A 476 30.37 3.58 -35.94
CA ILE A 476 29.74 4.82 -35.50
C ILE A 476 30.58 5.44 -34.39
N THR A 477 30.69 6.77 -34.36
CA THR A 477 31.15 7.56 -33.20
C THR A 477 30.04 8.51 -32.77
N LEU A 478 29.68 8.49 -31.48
CA LEU A 478 28.65 9.36 -30.91
C LEU A 478 29.26 10.64 -30.32
N SER A 479 28.48 11.72 -30.33
CA SER A 479 28.81 13.05 -29.83
C SER A 479 27.54 13.79 -29.40
N GLY A 480 27.66 14.90 -28.68
CA GLY A 480 26.48 15.61 -28.14
C GLY A 480 25.74 14.84 -27.04
N LEU A 481 26.46 13.99 -26.30
CA LEU A 481 25.94 13.12 -25.23
C LEU A 481 25.76 13.81 -23.86
N SER A 482 25.94 15.13 -23.79
CA SER A 482 25.70 15.90 -22.57
C SER A 482 25.08 17.25 -22.93
N ALA A 483 24.08 17.66 -22.16
CA ALA A 483 23.41 18.94 -22.26
C ALA A 483 22.83 19.36 -20.90
N ASN A 484 22.47 20.63 -20.76
CA ASN A 484 21.61 21.09 -19.67
C ASN A 484 20.17 21.22 -20.17
N TYR A 485 19.22 21.12 -19.26
CA TYR A 485 17.81 21.38 -19.53
C TYR A 485 17.56 22.84 -19.92
N ASP A 486 16.86 23.07 -21.03
CA ASP A 486 16.39 24.40 -21.50
C ASP A 486 15.01 24.36 -22.17
N GLY A 487 14.26 23.27 -21.98
CA GLY A 487 12.95 23.02 -22.61
C GLY A 487 13.01 22.56 -24.08
N THR A 488 14.16 22.64 -24.76
CA THR A 488 14.32 22.19 -26.15
C THR A 488 14.71 20.71 -26.24
N PRO A 489 14.37 19.99 -27.33
CA PRO A 489 14.82 18.61 -27.52
C PRO A 489 16.34 18.54 -27.69
N LYS A 490 17.00 17.62 -26.98
CA LYS A 490 18.43 17.35 -27.09
C LYS A 490 18.66 16.07 -27.88
N ALA A 491 19.38 16.19 -28.99
CA ALA A 491 19.70 15.08 -29.87
C ALA A 491 21.21 14.80 -29.85
N ALA A 492 21.57 13.53 -29.69
CA ALA A 492 22.92 13.05 -29.93
C ALA A 492 23.22 13.12 -31.44
N SER A 493 24.50 13.28 -31.77
CA SER A 493 25.00 13.31 -33.16
C SER A 493 25.92 12.12 -33.42
N ALA A 494 25.85 11.56 -34.62
CA ALA A 494 26.60 10.37 -35.02
C ALA A 494 27.44 10.62 -36.29
N SER A 495 28.70 10.19 -36.27
CA SER A 495 29.57 10.15 -37.46
C SER A 495 29.96 8.71 -37.80
N THR A 496 30.16 8.41 -39.08
CA THR A 496 30.33 7.04 -39.60
C THR A 496 31.67 6.84 -40.30
N VAL A 497 32.20 5.62 -40.25
CA VAL A 497 33.36 5.16 -41.02
C VAL A 497 33.02 3.81 -41.67
N PRO A 498 32.86 3.70 -43.01
CA PRO A 498 32.99 4.77 -44.00
C PRO A 498 32.01 5.95 -43.79
N PRO A 499 32.39 7.18 -44.16
CA PRO A 499 31.56 8.37 -43.95
C PRO A 499 30.32 8.38 -44.84
N GLY A 500 29.29 9.12 -44.42
CA GLY A 500 28.06 9.34 -45.18
C GLY A 500 27.04 8.21 -45.11
N LYS A 501 27.27 7.16 -44.28
CA LYS A 501 26.26 6.12 -44.04
C LYS A 501 25.10 6.68 -43.21
N PRO A 502 23.83 6.43 -43.61
CA PRO A 502 22.66 6.91 -42.87
C PRO A 502 22.55 6.20 -41.51
N VAL A 503 22.19 6.96 -40.47
CA VAL A 503 22.08 6.47 -39.08
C VAL A 503 20.71 6.82 -38.51
N GLN A 504 20.03 5.83 -37.93
CA GLN A 504 18.91 6.05 -37.03
C GLN A 504 19.45 6.16 -35.60
N ILE A 505 18.96 7.13 -34.82
CA ILE A 505 19.27 7.29 -33.40
C ILE A 505 17.97 7.16 -32.60
N THR A 506 18.00 6.42 -31.49
CA THR A 506 16.91 6.34 -30.51
C THR A 506 17.40 6.61 -29.08
N TYR A 507 16.46 7.01 -28.22
CA TYR A 507 16.64 7.41 -26.83
C TYR A 507 15.67 6.61 -25.97
N ASN A 508 16.17 5.69 -25.15
CA ASN A 508 15.36 4.68 -24.45
C ASN A 508 14.38 3.94 -25.43
N GLY A 509 14.81 3.72 -26.67
CA GLY A 509 14.01 3.10 -27.75
C GLY A 509 13.14 4.07 -28.58
N SER A 510 12.91 5.30 -28.13
CA SER A 510 12.13 6.31 -28.86
C SER A 510 12.98 7.03 -29.92
N SER A 511 12.44 7.29 -31.12
CA SER A 511 13.09 8.14 -32.13
C SER A 511 12.98 9.64 -31.84
N SER A 512 12.09 10.04 -30.93
CA SER A 512 11.93 11.44 -30.52
C SER A 512 13.02 11.85 -29.54
N ALA A 513 13.74 12.93 -29.86
CA ALA A 513 14.77 13.50 -28.98
C ALA A 513 14.19 13.94 -27.62
N PRO A 514 14.79 13.54 -26.49
CA PRO A 514 14.30 13.88 -25.15
C PRO A 514 14.41 15.38 -24.87
N ARG A 515 13.46 15.91 -24.08
CA ARG A 515 13.45 17.32 -23.61
C ARG A 515 13.81 17.45 -22.13
N ASN A 516 13.31 16.55 -21.30
CA ASN A 516 13.41 16.61 -19.84
C ASN A 516 14.82 16.27 -19.35
N ALA A 517 15.13 16.65 -18.10
CA ALA A 517 16.36 16.21 -17.47
C ALA A 517 16.29 14.71 -17.11
N GLY A 518 17.45 14.05 -17.14
CA GLY A 518 17.59 12.62 -16.89
C GLY A 518 18.68 11.97 -17.72
N SER A 519 18.81 10.66 -17.57
CA SER A 519 19.65 9.80 -18.41
C SER A 519 18.80 9.12 -19.49
N TYR A 520 19.32 9.10 -20.71
CA TYR A 520 18.70 8.48 -21.87
C TYR A 520 19.72 7.58 -22.56
N ALA A 521 19.48 6.27 -22.57
CA ALA A 521 20.26 5.31 -23.33
C ALA A 521 20.13 5.62 -24.82
N VAL A 522 21.23 6.08 -25.43
CA VAL A 522 21.32 6.38 -26.85
C VAL A 522 21.71 5.10 -27.58
N LEU A 523 20.94 4.73 -28.60
CA LEU A 523 21.31 3.69 -29.55
C LEU A 523 21.32 4.28 -30.96
N ALA A 524 22.49 4.27 -31.59
CA ALA A 524 22.66 4.62 -32.99
C ALA A 524 22.91 3.36 -33.83
N SER A 525 22.23 3.24 -34.97
CA SER A 525 22.32 2.11 -35.90
C SER A 525 22.41 2.61 -37.34
N ILE A 526 23.38 2.10 -38.11
CA ILE A 526 23.48 2.35 -39.55
C ILE A 526 22.34 1.63 -40.27
N LEU A 527 21.65 2.34 -41.17
CA LEU A 527 20.52 1.84 -41.97
C LEU A 527 20.94 1.19 -43.29
N ASP A 528 22.24 1.16 -43.62
CA ASP A 528 22.80 0.50 -44.80
C ASP A 528 23.06 -1.00 -44.51
N PRO A 529 22.31 -1.94 -45.13
CA PRO A 529 22.46 -3.38 -44.86
C PRO A 529 23.82 -3.96 -45.30
N ALA A 530 24.54 -3.31 -46.21
CA ALA A 530 25.87 -3.75 -46.65
C ALA A 530 26.99 -3.28 -45.71
N PHE A 531 26.71 -2.33 -44.82
CA PHE A 531 27.66 -1.76 -43.87
C PHE A 531 27.06 -1.65 -42.46
N PRO A 532 26.59 -2.77 -41.86
CA PRO A 532 25.98 -2.73 -40.54
C PRO A 532 27.01 -2.27 -39.50
N GLY A 533 26.53 -1.43 -38.60
CA GLY A 533 27.29 -0.88 -37.49
C GLY A 533 26.34 -0.20 -36.51
N ALA A 534 26.67 -0.27 -35.23
CA ALA A 534 25.92 0.38 -34.17
C ALA A 534 26.87 0.97 -33.13
N ALA A 535 26.40 1.96 -32.38
CA ALA A 535 27.05 2.43 -31.16
C ALA A 535 25.98 2.77 -30.13
N SER A 536 26.21 2.36 -28.88
CA SER A 536 25.47 2.82 -27.73
C SER A 536 26.21 3.95 -27.02
N GLY A 537 25.46 4.77 -26.29
CA GLY A 537 25.96 5.81 -25.42
C GLY A 537 24.89 6.22 -24.42
N GLU A 538 25.17 7.24 -23.62
CA GLU A 538 24.24 7.78 -22.63
C GLU A 538 24.15 9.30 -22.87
N LEU A 539 22.96 9.80 -23.21
CA LEU A 539 22.68 11.23 -23.25
C LEU A 539 22.23 11.65 -21.85
N VAL A 540 23.08 12.39 -21.16
CA VAL A 540 22.75 12.99 -19.86
C VAL A 540 22.26 14.42 -20.10
N ILE A 541 20.99 14.66 -19.79
CA ILE A 541 20.43 16.02 -19.71
C ILE A 541 20.44 16.40 -18.24
N ALA A 542 21.40 17.24 -17.84
CA ALA A 542 21.52 17.74 -16.48
C ALA A 542 20.35 18.70 -16.14
N PRO A 543 19.76 18.62 -14.93
CA PRO A 543 18.75 19.59 -14.48
C PRO A 543 19.26 21.03 -14.55
N ALA A 544 18.37 21.97 -14.85
CA ALA A 544 18.69 23.39 -14.80
C ALA A 544 18.83 23.86 -13.35
N ALA A 545 19.75 24.79 -13.08
CA ALA A 545 19.93 25.35 -11.74
C ALA A 545 18.84 26.40 -11.46
N LEU A 546 18.07 26.19 -10.38
CA LEU A 546 16.96 27.04 -9.98
C LEU A 546 17.18 27.55 -8.55
N SER A 547 17.39 28.84 -8.38
CA SER A 547 17.44 29.45 -7.06
C SER A 547 16.02 29.66 -6.54
N VAL A 548 15.76 29.27 -5.29
CA VAL A 548 14.52 29.56 -4.56
C VAL A 548 14.86 30.17 -3.22
N THR A 549 14.42 31.40 -2.98
CA THR A 549 14.69 32.14 -1.74
C THR A 549 13.38 32.33 -1.00
N ALA A 550 13.27 31.77 0.20
CA ALA A 550 12.14 32.03 1.10
C ALA A 550 12.13 33.50 1.53
N LEU A 551 10.94 34.08 1.71
CA LEU A 551 10.79 35.44 2.22
C LEU A 551 10.58 35.42 3.74
N PRO A 552 11.24 36.32 4.52
CA PRO A 552 10.91 36.51 5.92
C PRO A 552 9.46 36.96 6.11
N GLN A 553 8.75 36.37 7.07
CA GLN A 553 7.36 36.67 7.40
C GLN A 553 7.16 36.60 8.93
N SER A 554 6.11 37.23 9.46
CA SER A 554 5.72 37.05 10.86
C SER A 554 4.22 36.89 11.06
N LYS A 555 3.82 36.38 12.23
CA LYS A 555 2.45 36.41 12.74
C LYS A 555 2.45 36.83 14.21
N GLY A 556 1.33 37.34 14.71
CA GLY A 556 1.12 37.46 16.15
C GLY A 556 0.87 36.08 16.77
N PHE A 557 1.33 35.87 18.01
CA PHE A 557 1.01 34.70 18.83
C PHE A 557 -0.48 34.33 18.78
N GLY A 558 -0.79 33.03 18.68
CA GLY A 558 -2.17 32.52 18.58
C GLY A 558 -2.85 32.69 17.21
N SER A 559 -2.23 33.39 16.25
CA SER A 559 -2.74 33.48 14.87
C SER A 559 -2.49 32.19 14.08
N LEU A 560 -3.31 31.94 13.05
CA LEU A 560 -3.01 30.92 12.03
C LEU A 560 -1.75 31.30 11.23
N ASP A 561 -1.08 30.30 10.66
CA ASP A 561 0.07 30.53 9.77
C ASP A 561 -0.40 31.10 8.42
N PRO A 562 0.28 32.13 7.88
CA PRO A 562 0.09 32.54 6.49
C PRO A 562 0.73 31.52 5.54
N ILE A 563 0.32 31.56 4.27
CA ILE A 563 1.04 30.83 3.21
C ILE A 563 2.47 31.39 3.14
N LEU A 564 3.46 30.49 3.22
CA LEU A 564 4.88 30.83 3.19
C LEU A 564 5.32 31.19 1.78
N ALA A 565 5.80 32.43 1.61
CA ALA A 565 6.13 33.03 0.33
C ALA A 565 7.62 32.86 -0.03
N TYR A 566 7.90 32.85 -1.33
CA TYR A 566 9.25 32.76 -1.88
C TYR A 566 9.39 33.56 -3.17
N GLN A 567 10.63 33.86 -3.54
CA GLN A 567 11.03 34.31 -4.87
C GLN A 567 11.90 33.22 -5.51
N TYR A 568 11.97 33.22 -6.84
CA TYR A 568 12.78 32.25 -7.58
C TYR A 568 13.44 32.88 -8.80
N SER A 569 14.55 32.30 -9.25
CA SER A 569 15.25 32.70 -10.48
C SER A 569 15.99 31.51 -11.10
N GLY A 570 16.05 31.45 -12.44
CA GLY A 570 16.65 30.33 -13.17
C GLY A 570 15.67 29.37 -13.86
N LEU A 571 14.35 29.66 -13.88
CA LEU A 571 13.44 28.98 -14.81
C LEU A 571 13.87 29.26 -16.26
N VAL A 572 13.81 28.23 -17.10
CA VAL A 572 14.17 28.34 -18.52
C VAL A 572 13.01 28.99 -19.31
N PRO A 573 13.26 29.72 -20.41
CA PRO A 573 12.21 30.53 -21.07
C PRO A 573 11.02 29.76 -21.67
N ALA A 574 11.08 28.43 -21.70
CA ALA A 574 9.99 27.56 -22.15
C ALA A 574 8.97 27.22 -21.03
N ASP A 575 9.33 27.44 -19.77
CA ASP A 575 8.52 27.07 -18.60
C ASP A 575 7.85 28.29 -17.94
N SER A 576 6.95 28.02 -16.99
CA SER A 576 6.29 29.03 -16.15
C SER A 576 6.26 28.60 -14.69
N ALA A 577 5.73 29.46 -13.80
CA ALA A 577 5.54 29.15 -12.39
C ALA A 577 4.75 27.85 -12.12
N GLN A 578 4.01 27.32 -13.10
CA GLN A 578 3.25 26.07 -13.00
C GLN A 578 4.13 24.81 -12.82
N VAL A 579 5.46 24.89 -12.99
CA VAL A 579 6.36 23.77 -12.65
C VAL A 579 6.51 23.55 -11.14
N PHE A 580 6.18 24.56 -10.32
CA PHE A 580 6.26 24.44 -8.87
C PHE A 580 5.08 23.66 -8.28
N SER A 581 5.40 22.77 -7.34
CA SER A 581 4.46 21.89 -6.64
C SER A 581 4.88 21.71 -5.18
N GLY A 582 3.96 21.33 -4.30
CA GLY A 582 4.21 21.30 -2.86
C GLY A 582 4.28 22.71 -2.25
N ALA A 583 4.85 22.83 -1.05
CA ALA A 583 4.94 24.09 -0.32
C ALA A 583 6.18 24.15 0.58
N LEU A 584 6.62 25.36 0.91
CA LEU A 584 7.58 25.58 1.99
C LEU A 584 7.03 25.11 3.34
N SER A 585 7.91 24.96 4.32
CA SER A 585 7.54 24.60 5.69
C SER A 585 8.37 25.39 6.70
N ARG A 586 7.96 25.39 7.97
CA ARG A 586 8.77 25.95 9.07
C ARG A 586 8.96 24.92 10.18
N ALA A 587 9.93 25.17 11.06
CA ALA A 587 10.08 24.40 12.29
C ALA A 587 8.80 24.49 13.16
N ARG A 588 8.43 23.37 13.80
CA ARG A 588 7.24 23.28 14.66
C ARG A 588 7.42 24.08 15.95
N GLY A 589 6.34 24.75 16.38
CA GLY A 589 6.26 25.47 17.65
C GLY A 589 5.40 26.73 17.52
N GLU A 590 4.88 27.22 18.64
CA GLU A 590 4.00 28.39 18.70
C GLU A 590 4.46 29.45 19.73
N ALA A 591 5.56 29.20 20.45
CA ALA A 591 6.09 30.19 21.39
C ALA A 591 6.64 31.41 20.63
N PRO A 592 6.53 32.65 21.17
CA PRO A 592 7.13 33.81 20.53
C PRO A 592 8.64 33.65 20.32
N GLY A 593 9.12 33.95 19.11
CA GLY A 593 10.49 33.68 18.67
C GLY A 593 10.60 33.38 17.18
N SER A 594 11.80 33.03 16.71
CA SER A 594 12.10 32.80 15.30
C SER A 594 12.21 31.33 14.95
N TYR A 595 11.54 30.92 13.87
CA TYR A 595 11.48 29.57 13.33
C TYR A 595 12.10 29.55 11.92
N GLY A 596 13.01 28.62 11.65
CA GLY A 596 13.60 28.48 10.31
C GLY A 596 12.55 28.02 9.28
N ILE A 597 12.47 28.74 8.16
CA ILE A 597 11.72 28.33 6.97
C ILE A 597 12.61 27.40 6.13
N THR A 598 12.10 26.21 5.82
CA THR A 598 12.76 25.18 5.02
C THR A 598 12.00 24.93 3.72
N GLN A 599 12.64 24.28 2.76
CA GLN A 599 12.05 23.94 1.47
C GLN A 599 10.75 23.13 1.58
N GLY A 600 10.56 22.39 2.69
CA GLY A 600 9.34 21.61 2.93
C GLY A 600 9.15 20.53 1.85
N THR A 601 8.02 20.59 1.16
CA THR A 601 7.70 19.74 0.00
C THR A 601 7.86 20.46 -1.34
N LEU A 602 8.35 21.71 -1.35
CA LEU A 602 8.45 22.52 -2.57
C LEU A 602 9.42 21.88 -3.59
N SER A 603 8.89 21.61 -4.78
CA SER A 603 9.59 20.96 -5.88
C SER A 603 9.24 21.62 -7.22
N ALA A 604 10.22 21.71 -8.12
CA ALA A 604 10.05 22.16 -9.51
C ALA A 604 10.09 20.98 -10.51
N GLY A 605 9.89 19.76 -10.03
CA GLY A 605 10.04 18.53 -10.81
C GLY A 605 11.50 18.16 -11.12
N GLY A 606 11.71 17.02 -11.78
CA GLY A 606 13.05 16.50 -12.06
C GLY A 606 13.88 17.33 -13.05
N ASN A 607 13.26 18.29 -13.76
CA ASN A 607 13.93 19.16 -14.74
C ASN A 607 14.84 20.22 -14.09
N TYR A 608 14.68 20.47 -12.79
CA TYR A 608 15.39 21.52 -12.06
C TYR A 608 16.07 21.00 -10.79
N SER A 609 17.26 21.52 -10.50
CA SER A 609 17.93 21.38 -9.21
C SER A 609 17.70 22.65 -8.40
N ILE A 610 16.90 22.55 -7.32
CA ILE A 610 16.62 23.68 -6.44
C ILE A 610 17.80 23.96 -5.52
N SER A 611 18.38 25.14 -5.64
CA SER A 611 19.24 25.74 -4.62
C SER A 611 18.36 26.59 -3.70
N PHE A 612 18.02 26.05 -2.52
CA PHE A 612 17.14 26.70 -1.56
C PHE A 612 17.90 27.60 -0.59
N VAL A 613 17.49 28.87 -0.50
CA VAL A 613 17.96 29.85 0.49
C VAL A 613 16.87 30.04 1.54
N ALA A 614 17.21 29.69 2.78
CA ALA A 614 16.31 29.76 3.94
C ALA A 614 16.07 31.20 4.42
N ALA A 615 14.94 31.39 5.11
CA ALA A 615 14.59 32.62 5.81
C ALA A 615 14.01 32.31 7.21
N LEU A 616 13.68 33.34 7.98
CA LEU A 616 13.07 33.20 9.30
C LEU A 616 11.58 33.56 9.26
N PHE A 617 10.78 32.74 9.93
CA PHE A 617 9.39 33.02 10.29
C PHE A 617 9.32 33.40 11.76
N THR A 618 8.85 34.61 12.08
CA THR A 618 8.80 35.09 13.46
C THR A 618 7.38 34.99 14.02
N ILE A 619 7.25 34.51 15.26
CA ILE A 619 6.03 34.63 16.06
C ILE A 619 6.24 35.79 17.03
N ASP A 620 5.52 36.89 16.81
CA ASP A 620 5.61 38.10 17.62
C ASP A 620 4.77 37.93 18.90
N PRO A 621 5.24 38.36 20.09
CA PRO A 621 4.40 38.42 21.28
C PRO A 621 3.20 39.33 21.04
N VAL A 622 2.05 38.94 21.60
CA VAL A 622 0.80 39.72 21.58
C VAL A 622 0.35 39.92 23.02
N PHE A 623 0.00 41.16 23.36
CA PHE A 623 -0.41 41.59 24.69
C PHE A 623 -1.85 42.13 24.67
N SER A 624 -2.55 41.97 25.78
CA SER A 624 -3.89 42.49 26.01
C SER A 624 -3.85 43.88 26.63
N VAL A 625 -4.36 44.88 25.91
CA VAL A 625 -4.65 46.21 26.45
C VAL A 625 -6.12 46.27 26.82
N THR A 626 -6.43 46.25 28.12
CA THR A 626 -7.79 46.17 28.65
C THR A 626 -8.35 47.56 29.00
N PRO A 627 -9.37 48.08 28.27
CA PRO A 627 -10.02 49.32 28.63
C PRO A 627 -10.94 49.15 29.86
N SER A 628 -11.00 50.16 30.72
CA SER A 628 -11.91 50.22 31.86
C SER A 628 -12.40 51.66 32.08
N ALA A 629 -13.66 51.92 31.73
CA ALA A 629 -14.31 53.20 31.97
C ALA A 629 -15.03 53.18 33.32
N GLY A 630 -14.83 54.23 34.12
CA GLY A 630 -15.65 54.51 35.30
C GLY A 630 -17.07 54.99 34.93
N PRO A 631 -17.98 55.14 35.91
CA PRO A 631 -19.30 55.71 35.69
C PRO A 631 -19.21 57.09 35.02
N GLY A 632 -20.15 57.39 34.11
CA GLY A 632 -20.23 58.70 33.47
C GLY A 632 -19.50 58.86 32.13
N GLY A 633 -19.02 57.78 31.52
CA GLY A 633 -18.44 57.83 30.16
C GLY A 633 -18.06 56.45 29.62
N SER A 634 -17.32 56.44 28.51
CA SER A 634 -16.87 55.21 27.84
C SER A 634 -15.45 55.33 27.28
N LEU A 635 -14.88 54.17 26.97
CA LEU A 635 -13.69 54.02 26.14
C LEU A 635 -14.10 53.26 24.87
N VAL A 636 -13.67 53.74 23.70
CA VAL A 636 -13.94 53.09 22.40
C VAL A 636 -12.61 52.84 21.68
N PRO A 637 -12.23 51.58 21.37
CA PRO A 637 -12.99 50.34 21.58
C PRO A 637 -13.19 49.96 23.07
N GLY A 638 -14.39 49.49 23.42
CA GLY A 638 -14.73 49.07 24.79
C GLY A 638 -14.37 47.62 25.12
N ALA A 639 -13.71 46.90 24.22
CA ALA A 639 -13.25 45.53 24.40
C ALA A 639 -11.71 45.48 24.42
N PRO A 640 -11.08 44.50 25.11
CA PRO A 640 -9.63 44.35 25.13
C PRO A 640 -9.03 44.32 23.72
N GLN A 641 -7.95 45.08 23.53
CA GLN A 641 -7.23 45.17 22.26
C GLN A 641 -5.99 44.29 22.29
N SER A 642 -5.83 43.41 21.30
CA SER A 642 -4.63 42.59 21.11
C SER A 642 -3.60 43.37 20.32
N VAL A 643 -2.45 43.66 20.93
CA VAL A 643 -1.40 44.55 20.41
C VAL A 643 -0.07 43.79 20.35
N ARG A 644 0.73 43.88 19.28
CA ARG A 644 2.04 43.23 19.24
C ARG A 644 3.07 43.97 20.10
N LEU A 645 4.16 43.30 20.43
CA LEU A 645 5.32 43.91 21.08
C LEU A 645 5.76 45.20 20.37
N ASN A 646 5.81 46.29 21.14
CA ASN A 646 6.14 47.67 20.75
C ASN A 646 5.11 48.42 19.88
N GLU A 647 3.97 47.83 19.54
CA GLU A 647 2.83 48.58 18.97
C GLU A 647 2.09 49.39 20.05
N THR A 648 1.17 50.26 19.65
CA THR A 648 0.38 51.13 20.55
C THR A 648 -1.12 50.95 20.32
N ALA A 649 -1.92 50.85 21.39
CA ALA A 649 -3.38 50.99 21.29
C ALA A 649 -3.81 52.45 21.42
N SER A 650 -5.00 52.77 20.89
CA SER A 650 -5.65 54.07 21.10
C SER A 650 -7.13 53.87 21.42
N PHE A 651 -7.65 54.72 22.31
CA PHE A 651 -9.03 54.69 22.78
C PHE A 651 -9.61 56.11 22.79
N ASP A 652 -10.80 56.25 22.25
CA ASP A 652 -11.57 57.50 22.29
C ASP A 652 -12.31 57.56 23.63
N VAL A 653 -12.16 58.68 24.34
CA VAL A 653 -12.56 58.85 25.75
C VAL A 653 -13.78 59.75 25.82
N THR A 654 -14.95 59.19 25.56
CA THR A 654 -16.20 59.94 25.45
C THR A 654 -16.91 60.05 26.80
N PRO A 655 -17.03 61.25 27.40
CA PRO A 655 -17.90 61.44 28.55
C PRO A 655 -19.38 61.29 28.15
N ALA A 656 -20.21 60.80 29.06
CA ALA A 656 -21.65 60.83 28.89
C ALA A 656 -22.18 62.27 29.05
N ALA A 657 -23.35 62.57 28.49
CA ALA A 657 -24.00 63.86 28.72
C ALA A 657 -24.14 64.14 30.22
N SER A 658 -23.82 65.36 30.67
CA SER A 658 -23.67 65.79 32.08
C SER A 658 -22.34 65.50 32.76
N TYR A 659 -21.41 64.79 32.12
CA TYR A 659 -20.09 64.46 32.68
C TYR A 659 -18.97 65.11 31.88
N ARG A 660 -17.80 65.22 32.49
CA ARG A 660 -16.52 65.46 31.80
C ARG A 660 -15.50 64.39 32.14
N THR A 661 -14.50 64.21 31.29
CA THR A 661 -13.31 63.42 31.60
C THR A 661 -12.50 64.13 32.69
N LEU A 662 -12.19 63.43 33.79
CA LEU A 662 -11.29 63.89 34.85
C LEU A 662 -9.85 63.45 34.57
N ALA A 663 -9.68 62.19 34.18
CA ALA A 663 -8.40 61.60 33.82
C ALA A 663 -8.60 60.41 32.88
N ALA A 664 -7.62 60.18 32.01
CA ALA A 664 -7.39 58.89 31.37
C ALA A 664 -5.91 58.52 31.52
N ALA A 665 -5.62 57.30 31.95
CA ALA A 665 -4.29 56.84 32.33
C ALA A 665 -4.11 55.33 32.14
N GLY A 666 -2.86 54.84 32.22
CA GLY A 666 -2.53 53.42 32.11
C GLY A 666 -1.62 53.10 30.92
N CYS A 667 -1.08 51.88 30.85
CA CYS A 667 -0.15 51.42 29.80
C CYS A 667 0.98 52.41 29.42
N GLY A 668 1.47 53.22 30.38
CA GLY A 668 2.47 54.28 30.14
C GLY A 668 2.06 55.40 29.17
N GLY A 669 0.78 55.46 28.77
CA GLY A 669 0.28 56.31 27.69
C GLY A 669 -0.02 57.75 28.07
N THR A 670 -0.49 58.51 27.08
CA THR A 670 -0.83 59.93 27.18
C THR A 670 -2.27 60.19 26.74
N PHE A 671 -2.93 61.14 27.43
CA PHE A 671 -4.25 61.65 27.06
C PHE A 671 -4.11 63.01 26.37
N ALA A 672 -4.68 63.17 25.17
CA ALA A 672 -4.73 64.43 24.45
C ALA A 672 -5.91 64.47 23.48
N ALA A 673 -6.59 65.61 23.36
CA ALA A 673 -7.70 65.84 22.41
C ALA A 673 -8.73 64.69 22.38
N GLU A 674 -9.26 64.34 23.56
CA GLU A 674 -10.27 63.29 23.79
C GLU A 674 -9.85 61.86 23.41
N ARG A 675 -8.58 61.64 23.05
CA ARG A 675 -8.01 60.31 22.77
C ARG A 675 -6.90 59.96 23.76
N PHE A 676 -6.92 58.71 24.24
CA PHE A 676 -5.82 58.11 24.98
C PHE A 676 -5.02 57.20 24.06
N THR A 677 -3.70 57.39 23.99
CA THR A 677 -2.79 56.50 23.24
C THR A 677 -1.78 55.88 24.21
N THR A 678 -1.62 54.56 24.17
CA THR A 678 -0.65 53.87 25.03
C THR A 678 0.79 54.19 24.66
N ALA A 679 1.73 53.95 25.58
CA ALA A 679 3.11 53.75 25.16
C ALA A 679 3.25 52.45 24.34
N ALA A 680 4.43 52.22 23.78
CA ALA A 680 4.79 50.97 23.12
C ALA A 680 4.60 49.78 24.09
N VAL A 681 3.71 48.85 23.74
CA VAL A 681 3.23 47.81 24.65
C VAL A 681 4.23 46.65 24.74
N SER A 682 4.65 46.29 25.96
CA SER A 682 5.62 45.21 26.22
C SER A 682 5.14 44.19 27.26
N ALA A 683 3.91 44.32 27.75
CA ALA A 683 3.24 43.43 28.72
C ALA A 683 1.73 43.71 28.68
N ASP A 684 0.92 42.77 29.19
CA ASP A 684 -0.50 43.00 29.41
C ASP A 684 -0.73 44.18 30.38
N CYS A 685 -1.66 45.07 30.04
CA CYS A 685 -1.89 46.29 30.80
C CYS A 685 -3.34 46.79 30.66
N SER A 686 -3.73 47.76 31.48
CA SER A 686 -5.04 48.40 31.41
C SER A 686 -4.93 49.90 31.11
N VAL A 687 -5.98 50.42 30.46
CA VAL A 687 -6.24 51.86 30.29
C VAL A 687 -7.51 52.17 31.07
N THR A 688 -7.42 53.07 32.04
CA THR A 688 -8.54 53.51 32.87
C THR A 688 -8.97 54.93 32.50
N ALA A 689 -10.27 55.17 32.46
CA ALA A 689 -10.85 56.50 32.30
C ALA A 689 -11.79 56.83 33.47
N GLN A 690 -11.66 58.03 34.02
CA GLN A 690 -12.46 58.54 35.12
C GLN A 690 -13.24 59.76 34.65
N PHE A 691 -14.52 59.82 35.00
CA PHE A 691 -15.43 60.89 34.64
C PHE A 691 -16.06 61.48 35.91
N GLY A 692 -16.42 62.75 35.86
CA GLY A 692 -17.03 63.49 36.96
C GLY A 692 -18.18 64.35 36.48
N LEU A 693 -19.14 64.62 37.36
CA LEU A 693 -20.31 65.44 37.04
C LEU A 693 -19.91 66.88 36.77
N ILE A 694 -20.59 67.50 35.80
CA ILE A 694 -20.58 68.94 35.56
C ILE A 694 -21.61 69.55 36.51
N GLY A 695 -21.23 70.58 37.27
CA GLY A 695 -22.05 71.19 38.33
C GLY A 695 -21.85 70.63 39.74
N ASP A 696 -21.13 69.51 39.90
CA ASP A 696 -20.57 69.05 41.18
C ASP A 696 -19.31 69.88 41.45
N LEU A 697 -19.32 70.82 42.39
CA LEU A 697 -18.14 71.63 42.72
C LEU A 697 -17.30 70.97 43.82
N ASN A 698 -17.98 70.43 44.83
CA ASN A 698 -17.34 69.96 46.06
C ASN A 698 -16.57 68.63 45.87
N GLY A 699 -16.97 67.81 44.90
CA GLY A 699 -16.33 66.55 44.52
C GLY A 699 -16.92 65.29 45.15
N ASP A 700 -18.06 65.37 45.86
CA ASP A 700 -18.71 64.20 46.48
C ASP A 700 -19.50 63.31 45.50
N SER A 701 -19.42 63.59 44.19
CA SER A 701 -20.13 62.89 43.11
C SER A 701 -21.65 63.08 43.14
N ARG A 702 -22.11 64.24 43.64
CA ARG A 702 -23.51 64.69 43.59
C ARG A 702 -23.57 66.12 43.06
N ILE A 703 -24.77 66.58 42.75
CA ILE A 703 -25.03 68.00 42.48
C ILE A 703 -26.12 68.39 43.47
N ASP A 704 -25.76 69.09 44.54
CA ASP A 704 -26.73 69.55 45.53
C ASP A 704 -26.64 71.04 45.85
N ILE A 705 -27.41 71.50 46.84
CA ILE A 705 -27.51 72.91 47.21
C ILE A 705 -26.16 73.47 47.68
N SER A 706 -25.27 72.61 48.18
CA SER A 706 -23.88 72.94 48.55
C SER A 706 -23.08 73.46 47.35
N ASP A 707 -23.21 72.79 46.20
CA ASP A 707 -22.53 73.17 44.96
C ASP A 707 -23.11 74.45 44.36
N ALA A 708 -24.45 74.58 44.38
CA ALA A 708 -25.14 75.79 43.96
C ALA A 708 -24.75 77.00 44.82
N MET A 709 -24.66 76.83 46.15
CA MET A 709 -24.18 77.85 47.07
C MET A 709 -22.71 78.19 46.85
N ARG A 710 -21.87 77.18 46.57
CA ARG A 710 -20.44 77.38 46.30
C ARG A 710 -20.21 78.15 45.00
N ALA A 711 -20.94 77.80 43.94
CA ALA A 711 -20.95 78.52 42.67
C ALA A 711 -21.45 79.96 42.85
N LEU A 712 -22.52 80.17 43.63
CA LEU A 712 -23.03 81.51 43.93
C LEU A 712 -21.99 82.36 44.69
N MET A 713 -21.30 81.79 45.69
CA MET A 713 -20.24 82.49 46.41
C MET A 713 -19.09 82.92 45.49
N ILE A 714 -18.71 82.09 44.51
CA ILE A 714 -17.71 82.41 43.50
C ILE A 714 -18.22 83.53 42.58
N ALA A 715 -19.43 83.39 42.04
CA ALA A 715 -20.07 84.34 41.13
C ALA A 715 -20.20 85.76 41.71
N VAL A 716 -20.60 85.88 42.98
CA VAL A 716 -20.68 87.19 43.68
C VAL A 716 -19.34 87.65 44.26
N ARG A 717 -18.24 86.93 43.99
CA ARG A 717 -16.86 87.20 44.47
C ARG A 717 -16.70 87.17 45.99
N ALA A 718 -17.59 86.48 46.71
CA ALA A 718 -17.45 86.18 48.13
C ALA A 718 -16.44 85.03 48.39
N ALA A 719 -16.18 84.20 47.37
CA ALA A 719 -15.13 83.21 47.34
C ALA A 719 -14.32 83.33 46.03
N THR A 720 -13.12 82.73 46.01
CA THR A 720 -12.34 82.48 44.79
C THR A 720 -12.41 80.98 44.47
N ALA A 721 -12.62 80.64 43.21
CA ALA A 721 -12.60 79.25 42.77
C ALA A 721 -11.16 78.70 42.75
N THR A 722 -10.99 77.44 43.13
CA THR A 722 -9.85 76.63 42.67
C THR A 722 -9.99 76.33 41.17
N ALA A 723 -8.91 75.88 40.52
CA ALA A 723 -8.95 75.49 39.11
C ALA A 723 -9.95 74.34 38.84
N GLU A 724 -10.06 73.38 39.76
CA GLU A 724 -11.03 72.27 39.63
C GLU A 724 -12.47 72.75 39.77
N GLU A 725 -12.75 73.62 40.76
CA GLU A 725 -14.07 74.23 40.93
C GLU A 725 -14.44 75.07 39.73
N GLY A 726 -13.52 75.87 39.18
CA GLY A 726 -13.72 76.65 37.96
C GLY A 726 -14.25 75.79 36.81
N ILE A 727 -13.59 74.67 36.52
CA ILE A 727 -13.97 73.75 35.43
C ILE A 727 -15.23 72.93 35.78
N ARG A 728 -15.56 72.77 37.08
CA ARG A 728 -16.78 72.09 37.58
C ARG A 728 -18.02 72.96 37.52
N GLY A 729 -17.90 74.21 37.94
CA GLY A 729 -19.02 75.13 38.11
C GLY A 729 -19.33 75.99 36.89
N ASP A 730 -18.42 76.06 35.91
CA ASP A 730 -18.70 76.62 34.59
C ASP A 730 -19.65 75.65 33.86
N VAL A 731 -20.94 75.99 33.79
CA VAL A 731 -22.01 75.16 33.23
C VAL A 731 -22.94 75.94 32.27
N GLY A 732 -22.67 77.21 32.06
CA GLY A 732 -23.46 78.13 31.26
C GLY A 732 -22.59 79.03 30.36
N PRO A 733 -23.21 79.75 29.40
CA PRO A 733 -24.64 79.72 29.08
C PRO A 733 -25.06 78.39 28.42
N LEU A 734 -26.36 78.13 28.35
CA LEU A 734 -26.87 76.93 27.68
C LEU A 734 -26.79 77.09 26.14
N SER A 735 -26.16 76.13 25.47
CA SER A 735 -26.21 75.99 24.01
C SER A 735 -27.06 74.78 23.66
N ASN A 736 -28.11 74.98 22.85
CA ASN A 736 -29.09 73.94 22.48
C ASN A 736 -29.69 73.14 23.67
N GLY A 737 -29.77 73.75 24.86
CA GLY A 737 -30.28 73.09 26.07
C GLY A 737 -29.27 72.15 26.77
N GLN A 738 -27.98 72.28 26.48
CA GLN A 738 -26.88 71.65 27.22
C GLN A 738 -25.93 72.71 27.78
N PRO A 739 -25.18 72.41 28.87
CA PRO A 739 -24.07 73.24 29.33
C PRO A 739 -23.07 73.55 28.21
N HIS A 740 -22.69 74.81 28.05
CA HIS A 740 -21.62 75.23 27.15
C HIS A 740 -20.73 76.24 27.88
N GLN A 741 -19.54 75.80 28.26
CA GLN A 741 -18.63 76.56 29.12
C GLN A 741 -18.15 77.87 28.47
N ASP A 742 -18.12 78.97 29.24
CA ASP A 742 -17.68 80.31 28.79
C ASP A 742 -16.30 80.73 29.34
N GLY A 743 -15.77 79.95 30.28
CA GLY A 743 -14.50 80.17 30.98
C GLY A 743 -14.65 80.83 32.35
N ARG A 744 -15.85 80.82 32.95
CA ARG A 744 -16.18 81.54 34.20
C ARG A 744 -17.21 80.79 35.04
N ILE A 745 -17.38 81.26 36.27
CA ILE A 745 -18.55 80.95 37.11
C ILE A 745 -19.22 82.28 37.41
N ASP A 746 -20.43 82.47 36.89
CA ASP A 746 -21.27 83.62 37.13
C ASP A 746 -22.65 83.23 37.71
N ILE A 747 -23.58 84.18 37.76
CA ILE A 747 -24.89 83.98 38.39
C ILE A 747 -25.78 83.03 37.56
N ALA A 748 -25.59 82.94 36.24
CA ALA A 748 -26.24 81.95 35.40
C ALA A 748 -25.84 80.54 35.81
N ASP A 749 -24.54 80.27 35.97
CA ASP A 749 -24.02 78.98 36.42
C ASP A 749 -24.60 78.54 37.76
N ALA A 750 -24.53 79.42 38.75
CA ALA A 750 -25.08 79.16 40.08
C ALA A 750 -26.60 78.85 40.04
N LEU A 751 -27.35 79.48 39.12
CA LEU A 751 -28.76 79.20 38.90
C LEU A 751 -29.01 77.90 38.14
N LEU A 752 -28.14 77.49 37.21
CA LEU A 752 -28.23 76.21 36.49
C LEU A 752 -27.93 75.04 37.45
N ILE A 753 -26.87 75.15 38.24
CA ILE A 753 -26.53 74.18 39.29
C ILE A 753 -27.65 74.10 40.33
N LEU A 754 -28.24 75.23 40.76
CA LEU A 754 -29.38 75.23 41.68
C LEU A 754 -30.61 74.52 41.10
N LYS A 755 -30.97 74.76 39.83
CA LYS A 755 -32.05 74.04 39.13
C LYS A 755 -31.78 72.54 39.13
N LYS A 756 -30.54 72.14 38.88
CA LYS A 756 -30.13 70.73 38.86
C LYS A 756 -30.23 70.08 40.24
N ALA A 757 -29.72 70.75 41.27
CA ALA A 757 -29.76 70.33 42.66
C ALA A 757 -31.19 70.11 43.20
N ILE A 758 -32.15 70.92 42.75
CA ILE A 758 -33.58 70.77 43.12
C ILE A 758 -34.38 69.89 42.13
N GLY A 759 -33.70 69.18 41.22
CA GLY A 759 -34.31 68.16 40.36
C GLY A 759 -35.09 68.68 39.15
N MET A 760 -34.83 69.90 38.68
CA MET A 760 -35.47 70.42 37.46
C MET A 760 -34.98 69.69 36.20
N PRO A 761 -35.85 69.49 35.19
CA PRO A 761 -35.50 68.73 33.97
C PRO A 761 -34.60 69.51 33.00
N VAL A 762 -34.50 70.83 33.17
CA VAL A 762 -33.62 71.71 32.41
C VAL A 762 -32.25 71.70 33.07
N TRP A 763 -31.20 71.48 32.27
CA TRP A 763 -29.81 71.79 32.66
C TRP A 763 -29.65 73.29 32.88
#